data_AF-A0A8J4L5S9-F1
#
_entry.id   AF-A0A8J4L5S9-F1
#
_cell.length_a   1.000
_cell.length_b   1.000
_cell.length_c   1.000
_cell.angle_alpha   90.00
_cell.angle_beta   90.00
_cell.angle_gamma   90.00
#
_symmetry.space_group_name_H-M   'P 1'
#
loop_
_entity.id
_entity.type
_entity.pdbx_description
1 polymer ?
#
loop_
_entity_poly.entity_id
_entity_poly.type
_entity_poly.pdbx_seq_one_letter_code
_entity_poly.pdbx_strand_id
1 'polypeptide(L)'
;MQNGALRVYPLQDKDLSVNTLKEYWSFNVHDNDYGQIQGICSSYDDRFLITCGGDGNIFTFNILSPEDVHKELKAKIPSPRSGLEKEKATEDIEDPNAYNIEEVKQKKEYERIMKEAEEKKNKKREELIALRHEFLFLLQKNQELPKHMQLHREQYEMDHRIFEELDRQTAQRIQLVQKELAWEHEKHLIGLQKLRNQFRDSLEFDTVVVHAIQSNHQISTYRLLAMSEKYYQDKERPSWKRTVLKRAWKQAEKREIVRETSHARTFEGEAEKLKTSEVRKPTTHYIGSKHEQIRRIVEKSDKVKAKIMKRKAEWDELYKSKPSDDYENPKDVEDIREAQENMGCYKLKTAPNYRVPKHKRMNTEKKVMQLTSLEVLIHKRKVNMNKEIMSLRDLKISIIDKIKCLVQELKSIQTALDLSERLPLPPIPQLYPDEVPEKKFEYDSDVLLKFKEEQEAKAKLQEQLEGSPSSCAFRHGFLRAPSIKEIDPMAQAAGARPMKIASSVVTEQGKVFEIEKAEPTEMELEISKREKIKNLYLQETLIKKIKALVINFDAELRFLRHKKLKLDVQMKSADLRYITWYEELLILKNLEKHETLLQGRVDTLISEQEAMRSKLNSYLAQMEDRKSEIVKLQECEKALYANFQASLGENNEFAHFLTKVLKKKIKCMEKKEVGREADEEDENEEENDDESSLGIDEENSGSEDEVFDDSLCPKNCNEALFRNTMQLRQKRLDIEKALTEEKKVAANLRKKYNALAKKAKVVETSLDTSEMELETFQWEKQQRLNELYVVVPLKLHQVEYLVNGEMPSDFSQALVFTNQSLEYLQKRMVDLHNEKIMQREIYKKAQEQHKQLVQDKKEMDINIRRLEEKCSHLMMKKFGRLVDFEAVQAHSVNIRMEELEVQIMEKEYVHSQELQEWEERILDLRQQLMKLTKENTSKLQQLNRFCLEKQQLETKLDSLKNDLGVEFQGTRTTDIKEKARLESRLKHMARNTALLREEINLLSRKDGCLREELALLSRKDGCLFLQPLSPQDSETPTETFPVLTP
;
A
#
# COMPACT_ATOMS: atom_id res chain seq x y z
N MET A 1 70.70 -109.86 72.76
CA MET A 1 72.07 -109.34 72.54
C MET A 1 72.21 -108.06 73.34
N GLN A 2 73.32 -107.83 74.06
CA GLN A 2 73.38 -106.81 75.13
C GLN A 2 73.29 -105.34 74.67
N ASN A 3 73.55 -105.05 73.41
CA ASN A 3 73.85 -103.71 72.90
C ASN A 3 72.93 -103.30 71.72
N GLY A 4 71.60 -103.44 71.87
CA GLY A 4 70.58 -103.03 70.88
C GLY A 4 70.53 -103.77 69.53
N ALA A 5 71.64 -104.41 69.13
CA ALA A 5 71.89 -104.89 67.79
C ALA A 5 71.33 -106.29 67.53
N LEU A 6 70.64 -106.43 66.39
CA LEU A 6 70.37 -107.70 65.74
C LEU A 6 71.57 -108.06 64.84
N ARG A 7 71.98 -109.33 64.80
CA ARG A 7 72.97 -109.85 63.84
C ARG A 7 72.44 -111.09 63.14
N VAL A 8 72.46 -111.06 61.81
CA VAL A 8 72.01 -112.13 60.91
C VAL A 8 73.21 -112.65 60.11
N TYR A 9 73.36 -113.97 60.02
CA TYR A 9 74.43 -114.65 59.29
C TYR A 9 73.79 -115.52 58.20
N PRO A 10 74.18 -115.41 56.92
CA PRO A 10 73.69 -116.28 55.86
C PRO A 10 74.36 -117.67 55.96
N LEU A 11 73.62 -118.69 56.40
CA LEU A 11 74.08 -120.07 56.32
C LEU A 11 73.82 -120.64 54.92
N GLN A 12 74.88 -120.97 54.19
CA GLN A 12 74.79 -121.64 52.88
C GLN A 12 74.86 -123.18 52.97
N ASP A 13 75.46 -123.72 54.03
CA ASP A 13 75.50 -125.16 54.33
C ASP A 13 75.43 -125.42 55.84
N LYS A 14 75.10 -126.66 56.24
CA LYS A 14 74.72 -126.99 57.63
C LYS A 14 75.87 -127.18 58.63
N ASP A 15 77.14 -127.18 58.17
CA ASP A 15 78.30 -127.39 59.05
C ASP A 15 78.84 -126.07 59.63
N LEU A 16 78.73 -125.94 60.96
CA LEU A 16 79.13 -124.76 61.73
C LEU A 16 80.67 -124.64 61.89
N SER A 17 81.36 -124.34 60.79
CA SER A 17 82.78 -123.98 60.80
C SER A 17 82.97 -122.50 61.24
N VAL A 18 83.99 -122.24 62.07
CA VAL A 18 84.29 -120.88 62.57
C VAL A 18 84.64 -119.89 61.45
N ASN A 19 85.14 -120.38 60.31
CA ASN A 19 85.58 -119.54 59.20
C ASN A 19 84.42 -118.91 58.41
N THR A 20 83.24 -119.52 58.41
CA THR A 20 82.07 -119.07 57.63
C THR A 20 81.33 -117.90 58.30
N LEU A 21 81.55 -117.66 59.60
CA LEU A 21 80.87 -116.61 60.39
C LEU A 21 81.44 -115.18 60.20
N LYS A 22 82.19 -114.93 59.11
CA LYS A 22 82.81 -113.62 58.83
C LYS A 22 81.87 -112.64 58.11
N GLU A 23 80.95 -113.15 57.30
CA GLU A 23 79.93 -112.33 56.67
C GLU A 23 78.69 -112.30 57.55
N TYR A 24 78.37 -111.12 58.09
CA TYR A 24 77.17 -110.90 58.90
C TYR A 24 76.57 -109.53 58.62
N TRP A 25 75.25 -109.47 58.61
CA TRP A 25 74.52 -108.21 58.61
C TRP A 25 74.17 -107.86 60.05
N SER A 26 74.69 -106.74 60.56
CA SER A 26 74.34 -106.20 61.87
C SER A 26 73.52 -104.93 61.72
N PHE A 27 72.31 -104.94 62.28
CA PHE A 27 71.41 -103.79 62.26
C PHE A 27 71.01 -103.42 63.68
N ASN A 28 71.10 -102.14 64.01
CA ASN A 28 70.82 -101.64 65.35
C ASN A 28 69.37 -101.16 65.42
N VAL A 29 68.56 -101.86 66.21
CA VAL A 29 67.10 -101.79 66.15
C VAL A 29 66.52 -101.22 67.44
N HIS A 30 66.93 -101.81 68.55
CA HIS A 30 66.56 -101.37 69.89
C HIS A 30 67.66 -100.44 70.42
N ASP A 31 67.33 -99.64 71.43
CA ASP A 31 68.29 -98.71 72.03
C ASP A 31 69.57 -99.42 72.54
N ASN A 32 70.74 -98.78 72.38
CA ASN A 32 72.02 -99.38 72.74
C ASN A 32 72.16 -99.62 74.24
N ASP A 33 71.72 -98.65 75.05
CA ASP A 33 72.05 -98.59 76.48
C ASP A 33 70.97 -99.23 77.36
N TYR A 34 69.70 -99.23 76.91
CA TYR A 34 68.57 -99.83 77.63
C TYR A 34 67.79 -100.89 76.82
N GLY A 35 67.91 -100.88 75.49
CA GLY A 35 67.20 -101.77 74.57
C GLY A 35 67.85 -103.14 74.36
N GLN A 36 68.38 -103.78 75.40
CA GLN A 36 68.94 -105.14 75.29
C GLN A 36 67.88 -106.10 74.71
N ILE A 37 68.16 -106.71 73.55
CA ILE A 37 67.24 -107.67 72.92
C ILE A 37 67.11 -108.90 73.84
N GLN A 38 65.90 -109.10 74.37
CA GLN A 38 65.55 -110.20 75.28
C GLN A 38 64.96 -111.40 74.54
N GLY A 39 64.23 -111.17 73.44
CA GLY A 39 63.61 -112.22 72.65
C GLY A 39 63.77 -111.99 71.15
N ILE A 40 63.99 -113.08 70.40
CA ILE A 40 63.96 -113.13 68.93
C ILE A 40 63.19 -114.41 68.56
N CYS A 41 62.21 -114.30 67.67
CA CYS A 41 61.39 -115.43 67.21
C CYS A 41 60.97 -115.20 65.75
N SER A 42 60.83 -116.26 64.94
CA SER A 42 60.15 -116.15 63.64
C SER A 42 58.63 -116.27 63.80
N SER A 43 57.88 -115.78 62.82
CA SER A 43 56.47 -116.13 62.64
C SER A 43 56.33 -117.62 62.27
N TYR A 44 55.15 -118.21 62.50
CA TYR A 44 54.88 -119.63 62.22
C TYR A 44 55.09 -120.03 60.75
N ASP A 45 55.12 -119.06 59.84
CA ASP A 45 55.37 -119.21 58.40
C ASP A 45 56.77 -118.71 57.96
N ASP A 46 57.67 -118.44 58.92
CA ASP A 46 59.05 -117.94 58.76
C ASP A 46 59.22 -116.67 57.89
N ARG A 47 58.13 -115.99 57.49
CA ARG A 47 58.19 -114.74 56.69
C ARG A 47 58.71 -113.56 57.50
N PHE A 48 58.41 -113.49 58.80
CA PHE A 48 58.73 -112.36 59.67
C PHE A 48 59.64 -112.77 60.83
N LEU A 49 60.70 -112.00 61.05
CA LEU A 49 61.51 -112.05 62.27
C LEU A 49 60.99 -111.00 63.26
N ILE A 50 60.65 -111.43 64.47
CA ILE A 50 60.13 -110.57 65.53
C ILE A 50 61.22 -110.41 66.61
N THR A 51 61.59 -109.17 66.92
CA THR A 51 62.56 -108.84 67.99
C THR A 51 61.88 -108.06 69.11
N CYS A 52 62.19 -108.42 70.35
CA CYS A 52 61.64 -107.79 71.56
C CYS A 52 62.80 -107.33 72.47
N GLY A 53 62.80 -106.05 72.83
CA GLY A 53 63.88 -105.41 73.59
C GLY A 53 63.48 -105.02 75.01
N GLY A 54 64.50 -104.79 75.86
CA GLY A 54 64.35 -104.26 77.21
C GLY A 54 63.81 -102.82 77.25
N ASP A 55 63.75 -102.14 76.11
CA ASP A 55 63.09 -100.86 75.89
C ASP A 55 61.55 -100.98 75.79
N GLY A 56 61.02 -102.21 75.79
CA GLY A 56 59.59 -102.49 75.70
C GLY A 56 59.03 -102.47 74.27
N ASN A 57 59.88 -102.20 73.28
CA ASN A 57 59.48 -102.20 71.87
C ASN A 57 59.52 -103.61 71.28
N ILE A 58 58.63 -103.86 70.33
CA ILE A 58 58.59 -105.09 69.52
C ILE A 58 58.61 -104.69 68.06
N PHE A 59 59.63 -105.11 67.31
CA PHE A 59 59.77 -104.83 65.88
C PHE A 59 59.62 -106.11 65.06
N THR A 60 58.95 -105.98 63.91
CA THR A 60 58.69 -107.07 62.96
C THR A 60 59.39 -106.77 61.63
N PHE A 61 60.33 -107.63 61.25
CA PHE A 61 61.09 -107.54 60.01
C PHE A 61 60.62 -108.59 59.02
N ASN A 62 60.19 -108.20 57.82
CA ASN A 62 60.02 -109.15 56.73
C ASN A 62 61.41 -109.60 56.26
N ILE A 63 61.66 -110.91 56.21
CA ILE A 63 62.95 -111.49 55.79
C ILE A 63 63.00 -111.68 54.27
N LEU A 64 61.84 -111.68 53.59
CA LEU A 64 61.71 -111.93 52.15
C LEU A 64 61.70 -110.62 51.34
N SER A 65 62.27 -110.65 50.13
CA SER A 65 62.22 -109.50 49.21
C SER A 65 60.78 -109.23 48.73
N PRO A 66 60.44 -107.98 48.36
CA PRO A 66 59.12 -107.65 47.83
C PRO A 66 58.79 -108.36 46.50
N GLU A 67 59.77 -108.98 45.83
CA GLU A 67 59.57 -109.68 44.56
C GLU A 67 59.01 -111.11 44.74
N ASP A 68 59.24 -111.75 45.88
CA ASP A 68 58.73 -113.09 46.18
C ASP A 68 57.35 -113.11 46.86
N VAL A 69 57.01 -112.05 47.60
CA VAL A 69 55.71 -111.91 48.29
C VAL A 69 54.51 -112.02 47.33
N HIS A 70 54.69 -111.70 46.05
CA HIS A 70 53.63 -111.71 45.04
C HIS A 70 53.28 -113.08 44.43
N LYS A 71 53.91 -114.20 44.84
CA LYS A 71 53.71 -115.52 44.20
C LYS A 71 52.50 -116.35 44.69
N GLU A 72 51.94 -116.09 45.88
CA GLU A 72 50.88 -116.94 46.46
C GLU A 72 49.44 -116.43 46.27
N LEU A 73 49.19 -115.12 46.09
CA LEU A 73 47.84 -114.56 45.98
C LEU A 73 47.46 -114.21 44.54
N LYS A 74 46.64 -115.07 43.92
CA LYS A 74 46.28 -115.00 42.49
C LYS A 74 45.16 -113.99 42.17
N ALA A 75 45.51 -112.89 41.52
CA ALA A 75 44.61 -112.16 40.61
C ALA A 75 45.44 -111.43 39.53
N LYS A 76 44.95 -111.35 38.28
CA LYS A 76 45.66 -110.68 37.18
C LYS A 76 45.20 -109.23 37.03
N ILE A 77 46.16 -108.29 37.02
CA ILE A 77 46.01 -106.94 36.45
C ILE A 77 47.24 -106.72 35.53
N PRO A 78 47.08 -106.24 34.29
CA PRO A 78 48.20 -106.03 33.37
C PRO A 78 48.99 -104.75 33.67
N SER A 79 50.31 -104.81 33.48
CA SER A 79 51.25 -103.72 33.80
C SER A 79 51.21 -102.55 32.80
N PRO A 80 51.42 -101.29 33.26
CA PRO A 80 51.88 -100.21 32.40
C PRO A 80 53.24 -100.53 31.77
N ARG A 81 53.54 -99.93 30.61
CA ARG A 81 54.82 -100.16 29.89
C ARG A 81 55.98 -99.40 30.56
N SER A 82 57.13 -100.06 30.65
CA SER A 82 58.42 -99.42 30.97
C SER A 82 58.94 -98.60 29.78
N GLY A 83 59.60 -97.46 30.04
CA GLY A 83 60.18 -96.66 28.94
C GLY A 83 60.55 -95.18 29.20
N LEU A 84 60.55 -94.67 30.44
CA LEU A 84 60.81 -93.23 30.73
C LEU A 84 61.84 -93.03 31.84
N GLU A 85 63.13 -93.23 31.53
CA GLU A 85 64.27 -92.87 32.39
C GLU A 85 65.23 -91.86 31.72
N LYS A 86 64.80 -91.20 30.63
CA LYS A 86 65.64 -90.27 29.85
C LYS A 86 64.87 -89.05 29.31
N GLU A 87 64.38 -88.22 30.22
CA GLU A 87 64.05 -86.82 29.91
C GLU A 87 64.92 -85.88 30.77
N LYS A 88 65.27 -84.71 30.22
CA LYS A 88 66.07 -83.70 30.93
C LYS A 88 65.18 -82.91 31.88
N ALA A 89 65.78 -82.32 32.91
CA ALA A 89 65.13 -81.25 33.66
C ALA A 89 64.73 -80.10 32.71
N THR A 90 63.50 -79.63 32.85
CA THR A 90 62.95 -78.50 32.08
C THR A 90 63.42 -77.16 32.67
N GLU A 91 63.60 -76.17 31.82
CA GLU A 91 63.89 -74.79 32.20
C GLU A 91 62.62 -74.08 32.69
N ASP A 92 62.77 -73.07 33.56
CA ASP A 92 61.64 -72.30 34.12
C ASP A 92 60.96 -71.41 33.07
N ILE A 93 59.68 -71.08 33.31
CA ILE A 93 58.83 -70.35 32.35
C ILE A 93 58.95 -68.84 32.58
N GLU A 94 59.51 -68.11 31.62
CA GLU A 94 59.66 -66.64 31.66
C GLU A 94 58.41 -65.85 31.20
N ASP A 95 57.34 -66.50 30.72
CA ASP A 95 56.12 -65.84 30.23
C ASP A 95 55.25 -65.30 31.40
N PRO A 96 55.07 -63.97 31.55
CA PRO A 96 54.28 -63.38 32.64
C PRO A 96 52.78 -63.72 32.60
N ASN A 97 52.29 -64.34 31.52
CA ASN A 97 50.89 -64.69 31.32
C ASN A 97 50.66 -66.21 31.38
N ALA A 98 51.70 -67.00 31.67
CA ALA A 98 51.57 -68.43 31.97
C ALA A 98 51.01 -68.62 33.40
N TYR A 99 49.90 -69.36 33.52
CA TYR A 99 49.32 -69.69 34.81
C TYR A 99 50.32 -70.38 35.73
N ASN A 100 50.43 -69.92 36.97
CA ASN A 100 51.21 -70.57 38.01
C ASN A 100 50.73 -72.03 38.19
N ILE A 101 51.63 -72.96 38.53
CA ILE A 101 51.31 -74.36 38.83
C ILE A 101 50.15 -74.47 39.85
N GLU A 102 50.06 -73.54 40.81
CA GLU A 102 48.95 -73.47 41.75
C GLU A 102 47.63 -73.03 41.10
N GLU A 103 47.64 -72.08 40.17
CA GLU A 103 46.46 -71.63 39.41
C GLU A 103 45.99 -72.71 38.44
N VAL A 104 46.92 -73.40 37.76
CA VAL A 104 46.61 -74.59 36.93
C VAL A 104 45.95 -75.66 37.79
N LYS A 105 46.42 -75.88 39.02
CA LYS A 105 45.84 -76.83 39.98
C LYS A 105 44.45 -76.39 40.46
N GLN A 106 44.25 -75.12 40.80
CA GLN A 106 42.95 -74.56 41.18
C GLN A 106 41.95 -74.62 40.02
N LYS A 107 42.37 -74.25 38.80
CA LYS A 107 41.54 -74.30 37.59
C LYS A 107 41.16 -75.74 37.24
N LYS A 108 42.10 -76.69 37.30
CA LYS A 108 41.84 -78.12 37.10
C LYS A 108 40.90 -78.70 38.16
N GLU A 109 40.98 -78.23 39.40
CA GLU A 109 40.04 -78.60 40.46
C GLU A 109 38.65 -78.00 40.23
N TYR A 110 38.56 -76.73 39.81
CA TYR A 110 37.30 -76.09 39.42
C TYR A 110 36.66 -76.79 38.21
N GLU A 111 37.46 -77.14 37.19
CA GLU A 111 37.02 -77.93 36.03
C GLU A 111 36.56 -79.33 36.44
N ARG A 112 37.20 -79.98 37.43
CA ARG A 112 36.73 -81.25 38.02
C ARG A 112 35.38 -81.07 38.72
N ILE A 113 35.23 -80.06 39.57
CA ILE A 113 33.98 -79.76 40.29
C ILE A 113 32.85 -79.42 39.31
N MET A 114 33.14 -78.63 38.27
CA MET A 114 32.19 -78.30 37.21
C MET A 114 31.80 -79.53 36.41
N LYS A 115 32.76 -80.38 36.01
CA LYS A 115 32.47 -81.65 35.32
C LYS A 115 31.63 -82.59 36.18
N GLU A 116 31.93 -82.74 37.47
CA GLU A 116 31.10 -83.52 38.39
C GLU A 116 29.69 -82.94 38.52
N ALA A 117 29.55 -81.60 38.56
CA ALA A 117 28.25 -80.95 38.58
C ALA A 117 27.48 -81.14 37.27
N GLU A 118 28.16 -81.19 36.12
CA GLU A 118 27.58 -81.52 34.82
C GLU A 118 27.21 -82.99 34.68
N GLU A 119 28.02 -83.93 35.16
CA GLU A 119 27.68 -85.35 35.24
C GLU A 119 26.45 -85.58 36.14
N LYS A 120 26.35 -84.85 37.27
CA LYS A 120 25.17 -84.85 38.15
C LYS A 120 23.94 -84.23 37.46
N LYS A 121 24.10 -83.12 36.71
CA LYS A 121 23.04 -82.51 35.89
C LYS A 121 22.60 -83.43 34.74
N ASN A 122 23.52 -84.16 34.11
CA ASN A 122 23.22 -85.07 32.99
C ASN A 122 22.45 -86.30 33.46
N LYS A 123 22.85 -86.92 34.58
CA LYS A 123 22.05 -87.98 35.23
C LYS A 123 20.63 -87.49 35.57
N LYS A 124 20.49 -86.27 36.10
CA LYS A 124 19.17 -85.66 36.36
C LYS A 124 18.40 -85.30 35.08
N ARG A 125 19.06 -85.00 33.97
CA ARG A 125 18.44 -84.84 32.64
C ARG A 125 17.96 -86.18 32.10
N GLU A 126 18.74 -87.24 32.23
CA GLU A 126 18.38 -88.62 31.83
C GLU A 126 17.15 -89.11 32.63
N GLU A 127 17.14 -88.93 33.95
CA GLU A 127 15.97 -89.18 34.80
C GLU A 127 14.73 -88.39 34.33
N LEU A 128 14.85 -87.08 34.09
CA LEU A 128 13.76 -86.25 33.59
C LEU A 128 13.30 -86.64 32.17
N ILE A 129 14.19 -87.16 31.33
CA ILE A 129 13.86 -87.68 29.99
C ILE A 129 13.08 -89.00 30.12
N ALA A 130 13.47 -89.91 31.02
CA ALA A 130 12.73 -91.13 31.29
C ALA A 130 11.30 -90.81 31.80
N LEU A 131 11.18 -89.98 32.84
CA LEU A 131 9.90 -89.54 33.39
C LEU A 131 9.00 -88.83 32.35
N ARG A 132 9.59 -88.09 31.40
CA ARG A 132 8.84 -87.49 30.27
C ARG A 132 8.33 -88.53 29.28
N HIS A 133 9.09 -89.57 28.98
CA HIS A 133 8.62 -90.67 28.12
C HIS A 133 7.50 -91.47 28.81
N GLU A 134 7.62 -91.73 30.12
CA GLU A 134 6.57 -92.35 30.93
C GLU A 134 5.29 -91.50 30.94
N PHE A 135 5.41 -90.18 31.17
CA PHE A 135 4.26 -89.27 31.14
C PHE A 135 3.60 -89.19 29.75
N LEU A 136 4.38 -89.14 28.67
CA LEU A 136 3.85 -89.17 27.30
C LEU A 136 3.15 -90.51 26.98
N PHE A 137 3.70 -91.62 27.45
CA PHE A 137 3.08 -92.95 27.34
C PHE A 137 1.76 -93.01 28.11
N LEU A 138 1.69 -92.48 29.33
CA LEU A 138 0.46 -92.37 30.11
C LEU A 138 -0.59 -91.46 29.42
N LEU A 139 -0.16 -90.35 28.83
CA LEU A 139 -1.04 -89.46 28.07
C LEU A 139 -1.59 -90.14 26.81
N GLN A 140 -0.76 -90.91 26.09
CA GLN A 140 -1.22 -91.73 24.97
C GLN A 140 -2.22 -92.80 25.43
N LYS A 141 -1.92 -93.53 26.52
CA LYS A 141 -2.84 -94.53 27.09
C LYS A 141 -4.17 -93.93 27.53
N ASN A 142 -4.17 -92.70 28.02
CA ASN A 142 -5.40 -91.95 28.32
C ASN A 142 -6.19 -91.60 27.04
N GLN A 143 -5.52 -91.21 25.94
CA GLN A 143 -6.19 -90.94 24.66
C GLN A 143 -6.78 -92.20 23.99
N GLU A 144 -6.22 -93.38 24.27
CA GLU A 144 -6.76 -94.68 23.82
C GLU A 144 -8.05 -95.10 24.56
N LEU A 145 -8.41 -94.46 25.69
CA LEU A 145 -9.64 -94.75 26.43
C LEU A 145 -10.89 -94.09 25.81
N PRO A 146 -12.10 -94.64 26.00
CA PRO A 146 -13.35 -93.99 25.61
C PRO A 146 -13.53 -92.63 26.26
N LYS A 147 -14.10 -91.64 25.53
CA LYS A 147 -14.20 -90.21 25.92
C LYS A 147 -14.77 -89.90 27.32
N HIS A 148 -15.48 -90.82 27.96
CA HIS A 148 -16.05 -90.66 29.32
C HIS A 148 -15.18 -91.27 30.44
N MET A 149 -14.10 -91.97 30.09
CA MET A 149 -13.06 -92.48 31.00
C MET A 149 -11.72 -91.76 30.82
N GLN A 150 -11.62 -90.83 29.87
CA GLN A 150 -10.41 -90.02 29.67
C GLN A 150 -10.27 -89.01 30.82
N LEU A 151 -9.11 -89.00 31.47
CA LEU A 151 -8.76 -87.98 32.45
C LEU A 151 -8.52 -86.64 31.76
N HIS A 152 -9.10 -85.57 32.29
CA HIS A 152 -8.86 -84.19 31.83
C HIS A 152 -7.49 -83.69 32.30
N ARG A 153 -6.90 -82.70 31.60
CA ARG A 153 -5.55 -82.20 31.91
C ARG A 153 -5.40 -81.68 33.34
N GLU A 154 -6.43 -80.99 33.83
CA GLU A 154 -6.57 -80.50 35.20
C GLU A 154 -6.41 -81.62 36.26
N GLN A 155 -6.73 -82.87 35.93
CA GLN A 155 -6.61 -84.02 36.83
C GLN A 155 -5.19 -84.61 36.90
N TYR A 156 -4.26 -84.11 36.07
CA TYR A 156 -2.83 -84.42 36.16
C TYR A 156 -2.04 -83.33 36.93
N GLU A 157 -2.70 -82.25 37.35
CA GLU A 157 -2.06 -81.15 38.10
C GLU A 157 -2.03 -81.49 39.60
N MET A 158 -0.88 -82.00 40.08
CA MET A 158 -0.73 -82.47 41.47
C MET A 158 -0.80 -81.34 42.52
N ASP A 159 -0.37 -80.13 42.19
CA ASP A 159 -0.57 -78.91 42.98
C ASP A 159 -0.56 -77.68 42.03
N HIS A 160 -1.67 -76.96 41.99
CA HIS A 160 -1.83 -75.76 41.16
C HIS A 160 -0.80 -74.66 41.50
N ARG A 161 -0.36 -74.59 42.77
CA ARG A 161 0.62 -73.59 43.24
C ARG A 161 1.98 -73.73 42.56
N ILE A 162 2.32 -74.93 42.10
CA ILE A 162 3.56 -75.18 41.35
C ILE A 162 3.44 -74.54 39.95
N PHE A 163 2.27 -74.59 39.32
CA PHE A 163 2.01 -73.92 38.05
C PHE A 163 1.93 -72.40 38.22
N GLU A 164 1.22 -71.89 39.23
CA GLU A 164 1.22 -70.46 39.57
C GLU A 164 2.65 -69.92 39.80
N GLU A 165 3.50 -70.67 40.50
CA GLU A 165 4.89 -70.29 40.75
C GLU A 165 5.76 -70.39 39.49
N LEU A 166 5.57 -71.40 38.64
CA LEU A 166 6.26 -71.52 37.36
C LEU A 166 5.86 -70.40 36.39
N ASP A 167 4.58 -70.01 36.35
CA ASP A 167 4.09 -68.88 35.55
C ASP A 167 4.59 -67.56 36.12
N ARG A 168 4.62 -67.40 37.46
CA ARG A 168 5.23 -66.23 38.12
C ARG A 168 6.72 -66.10 37.79
N GLN A 169 7.49 -67.19 37.85
CA GLN A 169 8.90 -67.21 37.45
C GLN A 169 9.08 -66.98 35.95
N THR A 170 8.19 -67.50 35.11
CA THR A 170 8.23 -67.30 33.66
C THR A 170 7.93 -65.85 33.30
N ALA A 171 6.91 -65.23 33.91
CA ALA A 171 6.61 -63.82 33.79
C ALA A 171 7.76 -62.92 34.30
N GLN A 172 8.40 -63.28 35.42
CA GLN A 172 9.60 -62.57 35.92
C GLN A 172 10.78 -62.67 34.94
N ARG A 173 11.03 -63.85 34.34
CA ARG A 173 12.07 -64.04 33.32
C ARG A 173 11.75 -63.26 32.05
N ILE A 174 10.50 -63.27 31.59
CA ILE A 174 10.04 -62.45 30.46
C ILE A 174 10.23 -60.97 30.76
N GLN A 175 9.87 -60.50 31.96
CA GLN A 175 10.06 -59.09 32.35
C GLN A 175 11.56 -58.71 32.46
N LEU A 176 12.42 -59.64 32.86
CA LEU A 176 13.87 -59.43 32.90
C LEU A 176 14.44 -59.32 31.48
N VAL A 177 14.10 -60.25 30.58
CA VAL A 177 14.48 -60.19 29.16
C VAL A 177 13.92 -58.94 28.47
N GLN A 178 12.69 -58.51 28.82
CA GLN A 178 12.12 -57.26 28.34
C GLN A 178 12.89 -56.02 28.83
N LYS A 179 13.49 -56.04 30.03
CA LYS A 179 14.35 -54.96 30.54
C LYS A 179 15.71 -54.95 29.86
N GLU A 180 16.31 -56.11 29.63
CA GLU A 180 17.59 -56.26 28.90
C GLU A 180 17.45 -55.80 27.45
N LEU A 181 16.41 -56.26 26.75
CA LEU A 181 16.12 -55.90 25.36
C LEU A 181 15.41 -54.54 25.21
N ALA A 182 15.06 -53.83 26.29
CA ALA A 182 14.31 -52.57 26.24
C ALA A 182 14.98 -51.53 25.34
N TRP A 183 16.30 -51.39 25.44
CA TRP A 183 17.07 -50.44 24.64
C TRP A 183 17.11 -50.83 23.15
N GLU A 184 17.26 -52.11 22.84
CA GLU A 184 17.25 -52.59 21.45
C GLU A 184 15.86 -52.44 20.82
N HIS A 185 14.81 -52.76 21.58
CA HIS A 185 13.42 -52.55 21.18
C HIS A 185 13.15 -51.08 20.87
N GLU A 186 13.48 -50.16 21.79
CA GLU A 186 13.25 -48.72 21.61
C GLU A 186 14.09 -48.16 20.45
N LYS A 187 15.36 -48.56 20.33
CA LYS A 187 16.22 -48.21 19.19
C LYS A 187 15.62 -48.66 17.84
N HIS A 188 15.07 -49.87 17.78
CA HIS A 188 14.47 -50.41 16.55
C HIS A 188 13.08 -49.80 16.28
N LEU A 189 12.31 -49.49 17.32
CA LEU A 189 11.03 -48.78 17.24
C LEU A 189 11.21 -47.35 16.73
N ILE A 190 12.15 -46.59 17.29
CA ILE A 190 12.53 -45.25 16.81
C ILE A 190 13.08 -45.32 15.38
N GLY A 191 13.86 -46.36 15.06
CA GLY A 191 14.35 -46.60 13.69
C GLY A 191 13.22 -46.81 12.69
N LEU A 192 12.27 -47.69 13.02
CA LEU A 192 11.06 -47.96 12.24
C LEU A 192 10.21 -46.68 12.10
N GLN A 193 10.03 -45.91 13.18
CA GLN A 193 9.26 -44.66 13.15
C GLN A 193 9.92 -43.61 12.25
N LYS A 194 11.25 -43.45 12.29
CA LYS A 194 11.98 -42.53 11.40
C LYS A 194 11.81 -42.91 9.92
N LEU A 195 11.94 -44.20 9.60
CA LEU A 195 11.70 -44.73 8.25
C LEU A 195 10.24 -44.50 7.82
N ARG A 196 9.28 -44.76 8.71
CA ARG A 196 7.85 -44.60 8.45
C ARG A 196 7.48 -43.13 8.18
N ASN A 197 7.97 -42.20 9.00
CA ASN A 197 7.79 -40.76 8.81
C ASN A 197 8.32 -40.30 7.45
N GLN A 198 9.53 -40.75 7.08
CA GLN A 198 10.21 -40.35 5.85
C GLN A 198 9.56 -40.92 4.57
N PHE A 199 9.16 -42.20 4.59
CA PHE A 199 8.74 -42.90 3.36
C PHE A 199 7.23 -43.13 3.22
N ARG A 200 6.47 -43.14 4.33
CA ARG A 200 5.02 -43.43 4.37
C ARG A 200 4.19 -42.24 4.84
N ASP A 201 4.40 -41.73 6.05
CA ASP A 201 3.47 -40.76 6.66
C ASP A 201 3.57 -39.35 6.02
N SER A 202 4.59 -39.11 5.19
CA SER A 202 4.68 -37.95 4.29
C SER A 202 3.84 -38.07 2.99
N LEU A 203 3.19 -39.21 2.74
CA LEU A 203 2.34 -39.46 1.56
C LEU A 203 0.85 -39.28 1.89
N GLU A 204 0.11 -38.60 1.01
CA GLU A 204 -1.36 -38.61 1.02
C GLU A 204 -1.90 -39.87 0.32
N PHE A 205 -1.19 -40.38 -0.69
CA PHE A 205 -1.54 -41.62 -1.40
C PHE A 205 -0.29 -42.42 -1.79
N ASP A 206 -0.30 -43.71 -1.52
CA ASP A 206 0.66 -44.67 -2.07
C ASP A 206 0.16 -45.31 -3.38
N THR A 207 1.00 -46.17 -3.98
CA THR A 207 0.77 -46.81 -5.28
C THR A 207 -0.04 -48.09 -5.12
N VAL A 208 -1.34 -48.01 -5.40
CA VAL A 208 -2.28 -49.13 -5.44
C VAL A 208 -2.52 -49.48 -6.91
N VAL A 209 -2.41 -50.76 -7.27
CA VAL A 209 -2.60 -51.25 -8.66
C VAL A 209 -3.80 -52.16 -8.72
N VAL A 210 -4.93 -51.66 -9.24
CA VAL A 210 -6.18 -52.41 -9.40
C VAL A 210 -6.17 -53.17 -10.73
N HIS A 211 -6.33 -54.48 -10.66
CA HIS A 211 -6.42 -55.37 -11.82
C HIS A 211 -7.89 -55.71 -12.11
N ALA A 212 -8.21 -55.85 -13.40
CA ALA A 212 -9.44 -56.45 -13.88
C ALA A 212 -9.57 -57.92 -13.41
N ILE A 213 -10.78 -58.46 -13.48
CA ILE A 213 -11.11 -59.80 -13.00
C ILE A 213 -10.95 -60.83 -14.12
N GLN A 214 -11.34 -60.47 -15.35
CA GLN A 214 -11.29 -61.40 -16.50
C GLN A 214 -10.22 -61.06 -17.54
N SER A 215 -9.69 -59.83 -17.55
CA SER A 215 -8.72 -59.39 -18.56
C SER A 215 -7.46 -58.77 -17.95
N ASN A 216 -6.37 -58.78 -18.72
CA ASN A 216 -5.03 -58.33 -18.30
C ASN A 216 -4.91 -56.78 -18.23
N HIS A 217 -5.98 -56.10 -17.83
CA HIS A 217 -6.02 -54.65 -17.67
C HIS A 217 -5.74 -54.28 -16.21
N GLN A 218 -4.82 -53.33 -16.02
CA GLN A 218 -4.50 -52.78 -14.71
C GLN A 218 -4.55 -51.25 -14.74
N ILE A 219 -4.81 -50.65 -13.57
CA ILE A 219 -4.84 -49.20 -13.36
C ILE A 219 -4.21 -48.85 -12.01
N SER A 220 -3.29 -47.88 -12.00
CA SER A 220 -2.56 -47.46 -10.81
C SER A 220 -2.98 -46.07 -10.33
N THR A 221 -3.01 -45.88 -9.00
CA THR A 221 -3.00 -44.54 -8.39
C THR A 221 -1.71 -43.79 -8.73
N TYR A 222 -1.71 -42.47 -8.57
CA TYR A 222 -0.49 -41.68 -8.49
C TYR A 222 0.02 -41.70 -7.04
N ARG A 223 1.30 -42.02 -6.83
CA ARG A 223 1.95 -41.74 -5.54
C ARG A 223 2.01 -40.23 -5.32
N LEU A 224 1.53 -39.76 -4.17
CA LEU A 224 1.43 -38.33 -3.84
C LEU A 224 1.99 -38.06 -2.44
N LEU A 225 2.91 -37.10 -2.36
CA LEU A 225 3.30 -36.45 -1.11
C LEU A 225 2.18 -35.51 -0.66
N ALA A 226 1.97 -35.41 0.65
CA ALA A 226 1.02 -34.45 1.21
C ALA A 226 1.47 -33.01 0.92
N MET A 227 0.56 -32.16 0.44
CA MET A 227 0.85 -30.74 0.20
C MET A 227 1.05 -30.00 1.53
N SER A 228 2.13 -29.21 1.64
CA SER A 228 2.43 -28.44 2.85
C SER A 228 1.29 -27.50 3.27
N GLU A 229 1.02 -27.44 4.57
CA GLU A 229 -0.02 -26.63 5.24
C GLU A 229 -0.15 -25.20 4.70
N LYS A 230 0.99 -24.57 4.37
CA LYS A 230 1.09 -23.20 3.83
C LYS A 230 0.22 -23.01 2.57
N TYR A 231 0.12 -24.03 1.72
CA TYR A 231 -0.69 -24.01 0.49
C TYR A 231 -2.19 -24.13 0.73
N TYR A 232 -2.64 -24.43 1.95
CA TYR A 232 -4.05 -24.34 2.36
C TYR A 232 -4.35 -22.97 2.96
N GLN A 233 -3.45 -22.44 3.80
CA GLN A 233 -3.58 -21.11 4.40
C GLN A 233 -3.72 -19.98 3.37
N ASP A 234 -2.96 -19.99 2.26
CA ASP A 234 -3.10 -18.98 1.20
C ASP A 234 -4.40 -19.11 0.37
N LYS A 235 -5.16 -20.21 0.49
CA LYS A 235 -6.53 -20.28 -0.07
C LYS A 235 -7.55 -19.55 0.83
N GLU A 236 -7.29 -19.50 2.13
CA GLU A 236 -8.13 -18.83 3.13
C GLU A 236 -7.81 -17.33 3.28
N ARG A 237 -7.04 -16.77 2.34
CA ARG A 237 -6.93 -15.33 2.12
C ARG A 237 -7.74 -14.91 0.88
N PRO A 238 -9.06 -14.66 1.01
CA PRO A 238 -9.83 -14.00 -0.03
C PRO A 238 -9.13 -12.74 -0.53
N SER A 239 -9.18 -12.51 -1.84
CA SER A 239 -8.47 -11.43 -2.55
C SER A 239 -9.03 -10.04 -2.21
N TRP A 240 -8.81 -9.56 -0.97
CA TRP A 240 -9.24 -8.25 -0.48
C TRP A 240 -8.72 -7.11 -1.38
N LYS A 241 -7.50 -7.26 -1.91
CA LYS A 241 -6.88 -6.34 -2.89
C LYS A 241 -7.75 -6.13 -4.15
N ARG A 242 -8.53 -7.12 -4.61
CA ARG A 242 -9.48 -6.94 -5.75
C ARG A 242 -10.71 -6.10 -5.40
N THR A 243 -11.16 -6.16 -4.15
CA THR A 243 -12.37 -5.45 -3.69
C THR A 243 -12.07 -3.99 -3.34
N VAL A 244 -10.88 -3.70 -2.81
CA VAL A 244 -10.42 -2.32 -2.54
C VAL A 244 -10.31 -1.51 -3.84
N LEU A 245 -9.67 -2.07 -4.88
CA LEU A 245 -9.48 -1.36 -6.14
C LEU A 245 -10.81 -0.96 -6.82
N LYS A 246 -11.82 -1.84 -6.78
CA LYS A 246 -13.18 -1.53 -7.27
C LYS A 246 -13.96 -0.53 -6.42
N ARG A 247 -13.57 -0.29 -5.16
CA ARG A 247 -14.16 0.76 -4.31
C ARG A 247 -13.50 2.12 -4.55
N ALA A 248 -12.18 2.14 -4.76
CA ALA A 248 -11.43 3.37 -5.05
C ALA A 248 -11.96 4.09 -6.29
N TRP A 249 -12.14 3.37 -7.42
CA TRP A 249 -12.67 3.97 -8.66
C TRP A 249 -14.09 4.53 -8.48
N LYS A 250 -14.98 3.80 -7.78
CA LYS A 250 -16.35 4.28 -7.46
C LYS A 250 -16.42 5.42 -6.42
N GLN A 251 -15.30 5.84 -5.84
CA GLN A 251 -15.21 7.04 -5.02
C GLN A 251 -14.64 8.25 -5.80
N ALA A 252 -13.98 8.04 -6.94
CA ALA A 252 -13.57 9.12 -7.84
C ALA A 252 -14.78 9.71 -8.59
N GLU A 253 -15.55 8.85 -9.28
CA GLU A 253 -16.76 9.22 -10.06
C GLU A 253 -17.81 10.02 -9.27
N LYS A 254 -17.78 9.96 -7.93
CA LYS A 254 -18.74 10.63 -7.04
C LYS A 254 -18.28 11.99 -6.51
N ARG A 255 -17.13 12.51 -6.94
CA ARG A 255 -16.59 13.82 -6.48
C ARG A 255 -16.75 14.97 -7.48
N GLU A 256 -17.13 14.69 -8.73
CA GLU A 256 -17.23 15.74 -9.77
C GLU A 256 -18.66 16.29 -9.99
N ILE A 257 -19.70 15.62 -9.48
CA ILE A 257 -21.11 15.97 -9.77
C ILE A 257 -21.77 16.81 -8.65
N VAL A 258 -21.00 17.64 -7.93
CA VAL A 258 -21.53 18.57 -6.90
C VAL A 258 -20.82 19.93 -6.91
N ARG A 259 -20.86 20.63 -8.05
CA ARG A 259 -20.68 22.08 -8.15
C ARG A 259 -21.54 22.66 -9.26
N GLU A 260 -22.73 23.17 -8.90
CA GLU A 260 -23.43 24.32 -9.50
C GLU A 260 -24.91 24.32 -9.10
N THR A 261 -25.28 25.20 -8.15
CA THR A 261 -26.55 25.97 -8.09
C THR A 261 -26.62 26.71 -6.75
N SER A 262 -26.20 27.97 -6.73
CA SER A 262 -26.33 28.87 -5.57
C SER A 262 -26.87 30.23 -6.01
N HIS A 263 -28.09 30.24 -6.56
CA HIS A 263 -28.80 31.48 -6.85
C HIS A 263 -29.25 32.14 -5.54
N ALA A 264 -28.58 33.24 -5.17
CA ALA A 264 -29.02 34.09 -4.08
C ALA A 264 -30.39 34.70 -4.40
N ARG A 265 -31.36 34.55 -3.48
CA ARG A 265 -32.63 35.27 -3.55
C ARG A 265 -32.45 36.63 -2.88
N THR A 266 -32.39 37.70 -3.68
CA THR A 266 -32.54 39.06 -3.17
C THR A 266 -33.98 39.25 -2.72
N PHE A 267 -34.18 39.63 -1.45
CA PHE A 267 -35.46 40.13 -0.96
C PHE A 267 -35.54 41.63 -1.29
N GLU A 268 -36.56 42.05 -2.02
CA GLU A 268 -36.93 43.47 -2.10
C GLU A 268 -37.76 43.82 -0.86
N GLY A 269 -37.29 44.82 -0.11
CA GLY A 269 -38.01 45.37 1.04
C GLY A 269 -38.60 46.72 0.68
N GLU A 270 -39.91 46.78 0.43
CA GLU A 270 -40.62 48.05 0.30
C GLU A 270 -40.63 48.78 1.66
N ALA A 271 -40.26 50.06 1.65
CA ALA A 271 -40.23 50.90 2.84
C ALA A 271 -41.08 52.15 2.59
N GLU A 272 -42.32 52.12 3.09
CA GLU A 272 -43.19 53.30 3.09
C GLU A 272 -42.55 54.45 3.87
N LYS A 273 -42.60 55.66 3.31
CA LYS A 273 -42.35 56.90 4.07
C LYS A 273 -43.40 57.95 3.76
N LEU A 274 -44.31 58.11 4.73
CA LEU A 274 -45.23 59.24 4.85
C LEU A 274 -44.47 60.57 4.73
N LYS A 275 -45.06 61.55 4.02
CA LYS A 275 -44.58 62.93 3.95
C LYS A 275 -45.64 63.87 4.52
N THR A 276 -45.38 64.42 5.70
CA THR A 276 -46.05 65.65 6.14
C THR A 276 -45.56 66.83 5.31
N SER A 277 -46.45 67.78 5.02
CA SER A 277 -46.17 68.90 4.10
C SER A 277 -46.18 70.24 4.84
N GLU A 278 -45.00 70.78 5.13
CA GLU A 278 -44.86 72.18 5.53
C GLU A 278 -44.91 73.11 4.30
N VAL A 279 -45.66 74.21 4.39
CA VAL A 279 -45.72 75.22 3.33
C VAL A 279 -44.47 76.12 3.40
N ARG A 280 -43.54 75.94 2.47
CA ARG A 280 -42.34 76.79 2.32
C ARG A 280 -42.50 77.78 1.15
N LYS A 281 -41.77 78.90 1.20
CA LYS A 281 -41.88 80.01 0.25
C LYS A 281 -41.51 79.59 -1.19
N PRO A 282 -42.04 80.24 -2.25
CA PRO A 282 -41.91 79.75 -3.63
C PRO A 282 -40.47 79.54 -4.13
N THR A 283 -39.55 80.45 -3.80
CA THR A 283 -38.18 80.42 -4.33
C THR A 283 -37.37 79.20 -3.86
N THR A 284 -37.53 78.80 -2.60
CA THR A 284 -36.87 77.59 -2.05
C THR A 284 -37.45 76.29 -2.63
N HIS A 285 -38.72 76.28 -3.05
CA HIS A 285 -39.28 75.15 -3.79
C HIS A 285 -38.64 75.00 -5.19
N TYR A 286 -38.36 76.11 -5.88
CA TYR A 286 -37.74 76.08 -7.21
C TYR A 286 -36.29 75.57 -7.17
N ILE A 287 -35.50 76.03 -6.19
CA ILE A 287 -34.12 75.55 -5.94
C ILE A 287 -34.12 74.04 -5.60
N GLY A 288 -35.04 73.58 -4.75
CA GLY A 288 -35.22 72.15 -4.45
C GLY A 288 -35.64 71.32 -5.67
N SER A 289 -36.46 71.89 -6.56
CA SER A 289 -36.87 71.24 -7.81
C SER A 289 -35.70 71.09 -8.81
N LYS A 290 -34.79 72.06 -8.93
CA LYS A 290 -33.57 71.90 -9.75
C LYS A 290 -32.64 70.82 -9.17
N HIS A 291 -32.45 70.75 -7.85
CA HIS A 291 -31.67 69.67 -7.22
C HIS A 291 -32.23 68.26 -7.52
N GLU A 292 -33.56 68.09 -7.45
CA GLU A 292 -34.22 66.82 -7.81
C GLU A 292 -34.13 66.52 -9.31
N GLN A 293 -34.11 67.54 -10.17
CA GLN A 293 -33.84 67.39 -11.60
C GLN A 293 -32.39 66.91 -11.86
N ILE A 294 -31.39 67.54 -11.22
CA ILE A 294 -29.98 67.14 -11.31
C ILE A 294 -29.81 65.70 -10.85
N ARG A 295 -30.39 65.29 -9.71
CA ARG A 295 -30.36 63.90 -9.22
C ARG A 295 -30.86 62.91 -10.29
N ARG A 296 -32.00 63.20 -10.92
CA ARG A 296 -32.58 62.37 -12.00
C ARG A 296 -31.73 62.36 -13.26
N ILE A 297 -30.86 63.35 -13.46
CA ILE A 297 -29.93 63.45 -14.58
C ILE A 297 -28.64 62.67 -14.28
N VAL A 298 -28.09 62.79 -13.08
CA VAL A 298 -26.99 61.95 -12.56
C VAL A 298 -27.35 60.47 -12.67
N GLU A 299 -28.51 60.07 -12.13
CA GLU A 299 -29.01 58.70 -12.22
C GLU A 299 -29.11 58.19 -13.66
N LYS A 300 -29.55 59.02 -14.62
CA LYS A 300 -29.60 58.64 -16.04
C LYS A 300 -28.19 58.44 -16.60
N SER A 301 -27.23 59.28 -16.22
CA SER A 301 -25.83 59.15 -16.64
C SER A 301 -25.21 57.85 -16.09
N ASP A 302 -25.49 57.49 -14.84
CA ASP A 302 -24.91 56.27 -14.23
C ASP A 302 -25.61 55.00 -14.72
N LYS A 303 -26.93 55.05 -14.95
CA LYS A 303 -27.68 53.98 -15.66
C LYS A 303 -27.22 53.80 -17.12
N VAL A 304 -26.49 54.76 -17.68
CA VAL A 304 -25.81 54.66 -18.99
C VAL A 304 -24.39 54.10 -18.83
N LYS A 305 -23.56 54.64 -17.93
CA LYS A 305 -22.21 54.14 -17.63
C LYS A 305 -22.23 52.65 -17.24
N ALA A 306 -23.18 52.24 -16.39
CA ALA A 306 -23.35 50.85 -15.98
C ALA A 306 -23.67 49.91 -17.17
N LYS A 307 -24.42 50.37 -18.17
CA LYS A 307 -24.69 49.60 -19.40
C LYS A 307 -23.44 49.48 -20.28
N ILE A 308 -22.63 50.52 -20.36
CA ILE A 308 -21.34 50.50 -21.08
C ILE A 308 -20.39 49.51 -20.38
N MET A 309 -20.23 49.59 -19.06
CA MET A 309 -19.42 48.66 -18.27
C MET A 309 -19.90 47.21 -18.41
N LYS A 310 -21.21 46.96 -18.34
CA LYS A 310 -21.77 45.61 -18.53
C LYS A 310 -21.49 45.06 -19.93
N ARG A 311 -21.72 45.86 -20.97
CA ARG A 311 -21.41 45.49 -22.37
C ARG A 311 -19.92 45.20 -22.57
N LYS A 312 -19.04 45.96 -21.91
CA LYS A 312 -17.60 45.75 -21.96
C LYS A 312 -17.18 44.46 -21.25
N ALA A 313 -17.74 44.18 -20.07
CA ALA A 313 -17.50 42.92 -19.36
C ALA A 313 -18.00 41.70 -20.18
N GLU A 314 -19.19 41.79 -20.76
CA GLU A 314 -19.74 40.76 -21.68
C GLU A 314 -18.82 40.53 -22.90
N TRP A 315 -18.24 41.61 -23.45
CA TRP A 315 -17.30 41.53 -24.57
C TRP A 315 -15.95 40.94 -24.16
N ASP A 316 -15.38 41.35 -23.03
CA ASP A 316 -14.12 40.83 -22.50
C ASP A 316 -14.24 39.36 -22.06
N GLU A 317 -15.40 38.93 -21.58
CA GLU A 317 -15.74 37.53 -21.29
C GLU A 317 -15.85 36.69 -22.57
N LEU A 318 -16.56 37.19 -23.59
CA LEU A 318 -16.63 36.56 -24.91
C LEU A 318 -15.24 36.46 -25.56
N TYR A 319 -14.39 37.48 -25.45
CA TYR A 319 -13.04 37.44 -26.03
C TYR A 319 -12.13 36.42 -25.32
N LYS A 320 -12.27 36.24 -24.00
CA LYS A 320 -11.58 35.19 -23.23
C LYS A 320 -12.01 33.77 -23.61
N SER A 321 -13.21 33.60 -24.17
CA SER A 321 -13.71 32.29 -24.63
C SER A 321 -13.09 31.82 -25.96
N LYS A 322 -12.31 32.66 -26.66
CA LYS A 322 -11.63 32.27 -27.91
C LYS A 322 -10.57 31.20 -27.61
N PRO A 323 -10.64 30.00 -28.24
CA PRO A 323 -9.56 29.01 -28.14
C PRO A 323 -8.22 29.54 -28.69
N SER A 324 -7.11 28.97 -28.21
CA SER A 324 -5.80 29.13 -28.82
C SER A 324 -5.74 28.43 -30.18
N ASP A 325 -4.86 28.90 -31.06
CA ASP A 325 -4.74 28.30 -32.39
C ASP A 325 -4.12 26.88 -32.33
N ASP A 326 -3.38 26.56 -31.26
CA ASP A 326 -2.86 25.21 -30.92
C ASP A 326 -3.86 24.33 -30.12
N TYR A 327 -5.16 24.64 -30.10
CA TYR A 327 -6.14 23.89 -29.32
C TYR A 327 -6.54 22.55 -29.98
N GLU A 328 -6.01 21.45 -29.46
CA GLU A 328 -6.54 20.11 -29.74
C GLU A 328 -7.78 19.83 -28.86
N ASN A 329 -8.84 19.31 -29.48
CA ASN A 329 -10.03 18.84 -28.77
C ASN A 329 -9.68 17.58 -27.94
N PRO A 330 -9.80 17.60 -26.59
CA PRO A 330 -9.41 16.46 -25.76
C PRO A 330 -10.13 15.15 -26.12
N LYS A 331 -11.34 15.24 -26.67
CA LYS A 331 -12.08 14.05 -27.11
C LYS A 331 -11.43 13.42 -28.36
N ASP A 332 -11.00 14.21 -29.33
CA ASP A 332 -10.40 13.66 -30.56
C ASP A 332 -9.04 13.02 -30.25
N VAL A 333 -8.30 13.55 -29.28
CA VAL A 333 -7.06 12.94 -28.75
C VAL A 333 -7.34 11.59 -28.07
N GLU A 334 -8.42 11.49 -27.28
CA GLU A 334 -8.86 10.23 -26.66
C GLU A 334 -9.36 9.22 -27.70
N ASP A 335 -10.22 9.62 -28.64
CA ASP A 335 -10.73 8.77 -29.71
C ASP A 335 -9.58 8.25 -30.61
N ILE A 336 -8.53 9.06 -30.85
CA ILE A 336 -7.29 8.64 -31.51
C ILE A 336 -6.51 7.62 -30.67
N ARG A 337 -6.40 7.82 -29.35
CA ARG A 337 -5.71 6.89 -28.45
C ARG A 337 -6.42 5.54 -28.39
N GLU A 338 -7.74 5.53 -28.22
CA GLU A 338 -8.54 4.32 -28.24
C GLU A 338 -8.41 3.60 -29.59
N ALA A 339 -8.45 4.32 -30.71
CA ALA A 339 -8.24 3.73 -32.03
C ALA A 339 -6.84 3.10 -32.18
N GLN A 340 -5.79 3.71 -31.64
CA GLN A 340 -4.43 3.14 -31.64
C GLN A 340 -4.32 1.84 -30.81
N GLU A 341 -4.94 1.79 -29.63
CA GLU A 341 -4.96 0.57 -28.80
C GLU A 341 -5.84 -0.54 -29.41
N ASN A 342 -7.00 -0.17 -29.97
CA ASN A 342 -7.98 -1.09 -30.56
C ASN A 342 -7.76 -1.35 -32.07
N MET A 343 -6.60 -1.00 -32.64
CA MET A 343 -6.26 -1.19 -34.06
C MET A 343 -6.13 -2.67 -34.51
N GLY A 344 -6.38 -3.64 -33.61
CA GLY A 344 -6.34 -5.08 -33.93
C GLY A 344 -4.94 -5.62 -34.27
N CYS A 345 -3.87 -4.85 -34.10
CA CYS A 345 -2.51 -5.25 -34.47
C CYS A 345 -1.94 -6.29 -33.50
N TYR A 346 -1.90 -7.56 -33.90
CA TYR A 346 -1.26 -8.63 -33.12
C TYR A 346 0.27 -8.56 -33.22
N LYS A 347 0.88 -7.69 -32.41
CA LYS A 347 2.34 -7.60 -32.30
C LYS A 347 2.91 -8.85 -31.62
N LEU A 348 3.80 -9.56 -32.32
CA LEU A 348 4.52 -10.71 -31.78
C LEU A 348 5.50 -10.29 -30.69
N LYS A 349 5.70 -11.11 -29.66
CA LYS A 349 6.65 -10.84 -28.57
C LYS A 349 8.11 -10.71 -29.02
N THR A 350 8.43 -11.27 -30.17
CA THR A 350 9.75 -11.26 -30.82
C THR A 350 9.95 -10.05 -31.74
N ALA A 351 8.93 -9.24 -31.99
CA ALA A 351 9.05 -8.06 -32.84
C ALA A 351 9.76 -6.90 -32.10
N PRO A 352 10.66 -6.14 -32.76
CA PRO A 352 11.39 -5.05 -32.12
C PRO A 352 10.48 -3.89 -31.67
N ASN A 353 9.26 -3.78 -32.23
CA ASN A 353 8.26 -2.78 -31.84
C ASN A 353 7.27 -3.27 -30.75
N TYR A 354 7.57 -4.39 -30.09
CA TYR A 354 6.76 -4.94 -29.00
C TYR A 354 7.14 -4.34 -27.64
N ARG A 355 6.36 -3.36 -27.18
CA ARG A 355 6.41 -2.84 -25.81
C ARG A 355 5.47 -3.65 -24.91
N VAL A 356 5.97 -4.21 -23.81
CA VAL A 356 5.16 -5.02 -22.87
C VAL A 356 4.20 -4.12 -22.09
N PRO A 357 2.86 -4.24 -22.24
CA PRO A 357 1.90 -3.38 -21.54
C PRO A 357 2.04 -3.51 -20.02
N LYS A 358 1.97 -2.41 -19.27
CA LYS A 358 2.25 -2.37 -17.81
C LYS A 358 1.51 -3.47 -17.03
N HIS A 359 0.26 -3.80 -17.39
CA HIS A 359 -0.52 -4.87 -16.76
C HIS A 359 -0.08 -6.31 -17.11
N LYS A 360 0.58 -6.53 -18.25
CA LYS A 360 1.08 -7.85 -18.71
C LYS A 360 2.51 -8.15 -18.25
N ARG A 361 3.25 -7.16 -17.72
CA ARG A 361 4.62 -7.34 -17.21
C ARG A 361 4.65 -8.42 -16.11
N MET A 362 5.50 -9.43 -16.29
CA MET A 362 5.72 -10.52 -15.33
C MET A 362 6.75 -10.10 -14.28
N ASN A 363 6.51 -10.39 -13.00
CA ASN A 363 7.49 -10.29 -11.93
C ASN A 363 7.60 -11.65 -11.21
N THR A 364 8.64 -11.81 -10.38
CA THR A 364 8.88 -13.04 -9.61
C THR A 364 7.66 -13.44 -8.79
N GLU A 365 6.99 -12.52 -8.09
CA GLU A 365 5.79 -12.79 -7.28
C GLU A 365 4.65 -13.41 -8.11
N LYS A 366 4.24 -12.79 -9.23
CA LYS A 366 3.21 -13.34 -10.14
C LYS A 366 3.62 -14.71 -10.66
N LYS A 367 4.91 -14.93 -10.95
CA LYS A 367 5.41 -16.20 -11.48
C LYS A 367 5.39 -17.31 -10.42
N VAL A 368 5.75 -17.01 -9.17
CA VAL A 368 5.57 -17.93 -8.03
C VAL A 368 4.09 -18.26 -7.84
N MET A 369 3.18 -17.26 -7.85
CA MET A 369 1.74 -17.50 -7.74
C MET A 369 1.18 -18.38 -8.87
N GLN A 370 1.66 -18.19 -10.11
CA GLN A 370 1.32 -19.07 -11.24
C GLN A 370 1.78 -20.50 -10.96
N LEU A 371 3.04 -20.68 -10.59
CA LEU A 371 3.68 -21.98 -10.36
C LEU A 371 2.98 -22.74 -9.22
N THR A 372 2.74 -22.09 -8.08
CA THR A 372 1.92 -22.64 -6.97
C THR A 372 0.49 -22.98 -7.38
N SER A 373 -0.16 -22.15 -8.21
CA SER A 373 -1.52 -22.46 -8.68
C SER A 373 -1.57 -23.71 -9.57
N LEU A 374 -0.48 -23.96 -10.31
CA LEU A 374 -0.31 -25.15 -11.14
C LEU A 374 -0.02 -26.41 -10.29
N GLU A 375 0.84 -26.32 -9.26
CA GLU A 375 1.06 -27.39 -8.27
C GLU A 375 -0.26 -27.84 -7.64
N VAL A 376 -1.04 -26.89 -7.13
CA VAL A 376 -2.34 -27.14 -6.49
C VAL A 376 -3.34 -27.77 -7.47
N LEU A 377 -3.33 -27.36 -8.75
CA LEU A 377 -4.20 -27.93 -9.79
C LEU A 377 -3.77 -29.35 -10.18
N ILE A 378 -2.47 -29.60 -10.38
CA ILE A 378 -1.89 -30.92 -10.62
C ILE A 378 -2.24 -31.86 -9.46
N HIS A 379 -2.02 -31.42 -8.22
CA HIS A 379 -2.32 -32.19 -7.01
C HIS A 379 -3.80 -32.54 -6.94
N LYS A 380 -4.70 -31.55 -7.05
CA LYS A 380 -6.16 -31.77 -7.04
C LYS A 380 -6.61 -32.73 -8.15
N ARG A 381 -6.02 -32.67 -9.34
CA ARG A 381 -6.33 -33.60 -10.45
C ARG A 381 -5.86 -35.02 -10.16
N LYS A 382 -4.65 -35.20 -9.62
CA LYS A 382 -4.11 -36.51 -9.22
C LYS A 382 -4.91 -37.12 -8.06
N VAL A 383 -5.23 -36.35 -7.00
CA VAL A 383 -6.07 -36.77 -5.86
C VAL A 383 -7.47 -37.20 -6.32
N ASN A 384 -8.14 -36.43 -7.18
CA ASN A 384 -9.47 -36.82 -7.67
C ASN A 384 -9.45 -38.16 -8.42
N MET A 385 -8.45 -38.39 -9.28
CA MET A 385 -8.27 -39.68 -9.98
C MET A 385 -7.94 -40.81 -9.00
N ASN A 386 -7.11 -40.56 -7.98
CA ASN A 386 -6.83 -41.56 -6.94
C ASN A 386 -8.09 -41.97 -6.20
N LYS A 387 -8.96 -41.03 -5.81
CA LYS A 387 -10.22 -41.31 -5.13
C LYS A 387 -11.18 -42.14 -5.99
N GLU A 388 -11.24 -41.88 -7.29
CA GLU A 388 -11.99 -42.72 -8.23
C GLU A 388 -11.41 -44.15 -8.31
N ILE A 389 -10.08 -44.31 -8.40
CA ILE A 389 -9.41 -45.62 -8.45
C ILE A 389 -9.58 -46.40 -7.13
N MET A 390 -9.52 -45.72 -5.97
CA MET A 390 -9.80 -46.35 -4.68
C MET A 390 -11.26 -46.81 -4.58
N SER A 391 -12.22 -45.99 -5.02
CA SER A 391 -13.63 -46.43 -5.07
C SER A 391 -13.86 -47.64 -5.99
N LEU A 392 -13.04 -47.81 -7.03
CA LEU A 392 -13.04 -49.00 -7.88
C LEU A 392 -12.43 -50.23 -7.17
N ARG A 393 -11.38 -50.05 -6.34
CA ARG A 393 -10.87 -51.11 -5.44
C ARG A 393 -11.96 -51.53 -4.44
N ASP A 394 -12.63 -50.58 -3.80
CA ASP A 394 -13.67 -50.86 -2.80
C ASP A 394 -14.87 -51.57 -3.44
N LEU A 395 -15.25 -51.16 -4.66
CA LEU A 395 -16.24 -51.86 -5.48
C LEU A 395 -15.78 -53.28 -5.85
N LYS A 396 -14.49 -53.50 -6.17
CA LYS A 396 -13.94 -54.85 -6.43
C LYS A 396 -14.10 -55.76 -5.21
N ILE A 397 -13.79 -55.25 -4.02
CA ILE A 397 -13.95 -55.98 -2.74
C ILE A 397 -15.44 -56.35 -2.53
N SER A 398 -16.34 -55.37 -2.67
CA SER A 398 -17.79 -55.58 -2.55
C SER A 398 -18.32 -56.61 -3.58
N ILE A 399 -17.83 -56.57 -4.81
CA ILE A 399 -18.18 -57.55 -5.87
C ILE A 399 -17.63 -58.93 -5.54
N ILE A 400 -16.40 -59.05 -5.01
CA ILE A 400 -15.83 -60.33 -4.58
C ILE A 400 -16.66 -60.96 -3.46
N ASP A 401 -17.06 -60.19 -2.44
CA ASP A 401 -17.89 -60.71 -1.35
C ASP A 401 -19.30 -61.06 -1.82
N LYS A 402 -19.89 -60.27 -2.71
CA LYS A 402 -21.15 -60.60 -3.40
C LYS A 402 -21.04 -61.89 -4.22
N ILE A 403 -19.90 -62.13 -4.89
CA ILE A 403 -19.63 -63.38 -5.60
C ILE A 403 -19.47 -64.56 -4.62
N LYS A 404 -18.80 -64.39 -3.48
CA LYS A 404 -18.73 -65.43 -2.42
C LYS A 404 -20.14 -65.86 -1.98
N CYS A 405 -21.03 -64.90 -1.70
CA CYS A 405 -22.41 -65.19 -1.33
C CYS A 405 -23.17 -65.93 -2.44
N LEU A 406 -23.12 -65.43 -3.69
CA LEU A 406 -23.79 -66.07 -4.84
C LEU A 406 -23.23 -67.46 -5.15
N VAL A 407 -21.93 -67.70 -4.91
CA VAL A 407 -21.30 -69.03 -5.02
C VAL A 407 -21.74 -69.96 -3.88
N GLN A 408 -21.98 -69.45 -2.68
CA GLN A 408 -22.52 -70.23 -1.56
C GLN A 408 -24.00 -70.59 -1.76
N GLU A 409 -24.82 -69.65 -2.25
CA GLU A 409 -26.19 -69.90 -2.72
C GLU A 409 -26.21 -70.99 -3.81
N LEU A 410 -25.31 -70.87 -4.80
CA LEU A 410 -25.16 -71.83 -5.90
C LEU A 410 -24.76 -73.23 -5.41
N LYS A 411 -23.88 -73.35 -4.41
CA LYS A 411 -23.54 -74.63 -3.77
C LYS A 411 -24.76 -75.27 -3.10
N SER A 412 -25.55 -74.48 -2.34
CA SER A 412 -26.76 -74.98 -1.67
C SER A 412 -27.82 -75.48 -2.67
N ILE A 413 -27.95 -74.83 -3.83
CA ILE A 413 -28.80 -75.30 -4.93
C ILE A 413 -28.21 -76.55 -5.59
N GLN A 414 -26.89 -76.62 -5.77
CA GLN A 414 -26.21 -77.80 -6.32
C GLN A 414 -26.30 -79.03 -5.42
N THR A 415 -26.34 -78.88 -4.09
CA THR A 415 -26.57 -80.02 -3.19
C THR A 415 -27.96 -80.66 -3.37
N ALA A 416 -28.92 -79.96 -3.97
CA ALA A 416 -30.25 -80.47 -4.32
C ALA A 416 -30.39 -80.89 -5.81
N LEU A 417 -29.28 -81.07 -6.53
CA LEU A 417 -29.24 -81.51 -7.93
C LEU A 417 -28.33 -82.73 -8.12
N ASP A 418 -28.68 -83.61 -9.05
CA ASP A 418 -27.87 -84.76 -9.45
C ASP A 418 -26.50 -84.34 -10.01
N LEU A 419 -25.45 -85.14 -9.74
CA LEU A 419 -24.07 -84.80 -10.11
C LEU A 419 -23.90 -84.49 -11.61
N SER A 420 -24.61 -85.20 -12.48
CA SER A 420 -24.55 -85.08 -13.94
C SER A 420 -25.09 -83.75 -14.49
N GLU A 421 -25.88 -83.02 -13.71
CA GLU A 421 -26.57 -81.80 -14.17
C GLU A 421 -25.98 -80.52 -13.55
N ARG A 422 -24.92 -80.63 -12.74
CA ARG A 422 -24.28 -79.49 -12.09
C ARG A 422 -23.34 -78.77 -13.05
N LEU A 423 -23.72 -77.55 -13.47
CA LEU A 423 -22.78 -76.64 -14.13
C LEU A 423 -21.58 -76.32 -13.21
N PRO A 424 -20.36 -76.14 -13.75
CA PRO A 424 -19.17 -75.88 -12.94
C PRO A 424 -19.28 -74.58 -12.14
N LEU A 425 -18.82 -74.63 -10.88
CA LEU A 425 -18.77 -73.44 -10.02
C LEU A 425 -17.81 -72.40 -10.63
N PRO A 426 -18.22 -71.12 -10.76
CA PRO A 426 -17.31 -70.07 -11.22
C PRO A 426 -16.24 -69.79 -10.16
N PRO A 427 -14.97 -69.56 -10.57
CA PRO A 427 -13.90 -69.25 -9.63
C PRO A 427 -14.16 -67.92 -8.92
N ILE A 428 -13.92 -67.89 -7.61
CA ILE A 428 -14.01 -66.66 -6.81
C ILE A 428 -12.76 -65.82 -7.08
N PRO A 429 -12.87 -64.56 -7.55
CA PRO A 429 -11.70 -63.72 -7.81
C PRO A 429 -10.95 -63.41 -6.52
N GLN A 430 -9.62 -63.42 -6.59
CA GLN A 430 -8.73 -63.04 -5.50
C GLN A 430 -8.21 -61.61 -5.68
N LEU A 431 -7.82 -60.96 -4.58
CA LEU A 431 -7.15 -59.67 -4.59
C LEU A 431 -5.64 -59.90 -4.71
N TYR A 432 -4.97 -59.12 -5.57
CA TYR A 432 -3.51 -59.18 -5.70
C TYR A 432 -2.82 -58.44 -4.54
N PRO A 433 -1.59 -58.82 -4.12
CA PRO A 433 -0.86 -58.11 -3.07
C PRO A 433 -0.63 -56.61 -3.34
N ASP A 434 -0.63 -56.20 -4.61
CA ASP A 434 -0.48 -54.79 -5.03
C ASP A 434 -1.81 -54.00 -5.06
N GLU A 435 -2.94 -54.67 -4.83
CA GLU A 435 -4.24 -54.04 -4.56
C GLU A 435 -4.38 -53.63 -3.09
N VAL A 436 -3.63 -54.28 -2.20
CA VAL A 436 -3.69 -54.10 -0.74
C VAL A 436 -2.30 -53.81 -0.13
N PRO A 437 -1.56 -52.79 -0.60
CA PRO A 437 -0.20 -52.51 -0.12
C PRO A 437 -0.14 -52.18 1.37
N GLU A 438 -1.24 -51.73 1.99
CA GLU A 438 -1.32 -51.57 3.45
C GLU A 438 -0.95 -52.86 4.20
N LYS A 439 -1.39 -54.02 3.70
CA LYS A 439 -1.15 -55.33 4.31
C LYS A 439 0.30 -55.79 4.29
N LYS A 440 1.16 -55.16 3.46
CA LYS A 440 2.61 -55.42 3.46
C LYS A 440 3.30 -54.89 4.72
N PHE A 441 2.57 -54.16 5.57
CA PHE A 441 3.03 -53.63 6.86
C PHE A 441 2.23 -54.20 8.05
N GLU A 442 1.34 -55.17 7.81
CA GLU A 442 0.64 -55.95 8.83
C GLU A 442 1.45 -57.24 9.05
N TYR A 443 1.90 -57.51 10.28
CA TYR A 443 2.80 -58.63 10.59
C TYR A 443 2.10 -59.65 11.50
N ASP A 444 1.59 -60.73 10.92
CA ASP A 444 1.11 -61.88 11.68
C ASP A 444 2.28 -62.68 12.27
N SER A 445 2.01 -63.44 13.34
CA SER A 445 2.98 -64.36 13.98
C SER A 445 3.67 -65.26 12.95
N ASP A 446 2.91 -65.81 12.01
CA ASP A 446 3.41 -66.73 10.97
C ASP A 446 4.31 -66.03 9.94
N VAL A 447 4.14 -64.71 9.73
CA VAL A 447 4.99 -63.90 8.85
C VAL A 447 6.31 -63.60 9.55
N LEU A 448 6.26 -63.28 10.85
CA LEU A 448 7.46 -63.08 11.67
C LEU A 448 8.25 -64.38 11.86
N LEU A 449 7.56 -65.52 11.98
CA LEU A 449 8.20 -66.84 12.06
C LEU A 449 8.94 -67.18 10.76
N LYS A 450 8.28 -67.03 9.60
CA LYS A 450 8.91 -67.21 8.28
C LYS A 450 10.07 -66.25 8.04
N PHE A 451 9.94 -64.98 8.47
CA PHE A 451 11.04 -64.03 8.40
C PHE A 451 12.23 -64.47 9.27
N LYS A 452 11.97 -64.97 10.49
CA LYS A 452 13.03 -65.54 11.35
C LYS A 452 13.68 -66.77 10.71
N GLU A 453 12.90 -67.70 10.17
CA GLU A 453 13.40 -68.87 9.44
C GLU A 453 14.25 -68.46 8.22
N GLU A 454 13.81 -67.45 7.46
CA GLU A 454 14.58 -66.85 6.37
C GLU A 454 15.90 -66.20 6.84
N GLN A 455 15.90 -65.48 7.97
CA GLN A 455 17.12 -64.86 8.50
C GLN A 455 18.08 -65.92 9.06
N GLU A 456 17.58 -66.95 9.72
CA GLU A 456 18.39 -68.09 10.13
C GLU A 456 18.95 -68.87 8.94
N ALA A 457 18.18 -69.04 7.87
CA ALA A 457 18.66 -69.67 6.63
C ALA A 457 19.73 -68.81 5.93
N LYS A 458 19.57 -67.47 5.93
CA LYS A 458 20.57 -66.52 5.41
C LYS A 458 21.84 -66.53 6.26
N ALA A 459 21.72 -66.57 7.59
CA ALA A 459 22.86 -66.71 8.50
C ALA A 459 23.61 -68.03 8.27
N LYS A 460 22.90 -69.17 8.18
CA LYS A 460 23.50 -70.48 7.90
C LYS A 460 24.18 -70.53 6.51
N LEU A 461 23.62 -69.87 5.51
CA LEU A 461 24.25 -69.67 4.19
C LEU A 461 25.49 -68.76 4.27
N GLN A 462 25.48 -67.75 5.13
CA GLN A 462 26.60 -66.84 5.32
C GLN A 462 27.75 -67.49 6.10
N GLU A 463 27.48 -68.26 7.16
CA GLU A 463 28.48 -69.11 7.82
C GLU A 463 29.13 -70.10 6.84
N GLN A 464 28.34 -70.70 5.95
CA GLN A 464 28.84 -71.59 4.89
C GLN A 464 29.70 -70.88 3.83
N LEU A 465 29.53 -69.56 3.65
CA LEU A 465 30.36 -68.73 2.77
C LEU A 465 31.62 -68.20 3.46
N GLU A 466 31.53 -67.85 4.74
CA GLU A 466 32.67 -67.38 5.55
C GLU A 466 33.69 -68.52 5.84
N GLY A 467 33.27 -69.78 5.67
CA GLY A 467 34.15 -70.95 5.60
C GLY A 467 35.07 -71.06 4.37
N SER A 468 35.21 -70.01 3.54
CA SER A 468 36.12 -70.00 2.37
C SER A 468 36.79 -68.63 2.15
N PRO A 469 38.12 -68.49 2.34
CA PRO A 469 38.80 -67.20 2.26
C PRO A 469 39.09 -66.77 0.81
N SER A 470 38.19 -66.01 0.18
CA SER A 470 38.46 -65.36 -1.11
C SER A 470 37.71 -64.03 -1.32
N SER A 471 38.43 -62.92 -1.14
CA SER A 471 38.24 -61.60 -1.77
C SER A 471 36.82 -60.99 -1.78
N CYS A 472 36.58 -60.05 -0.84
CA CYS A 472 35.40 -59.18 -0.86
C CYS A 472 35.46 -58.13 -1.98
N ALA A 473 34.37 -57.94 -2.73
CA ALA A 473 34.21 -56.83 -3.68
C ALA A 473 32.74 -56.37 -3.76
N PHE A 474 32.34 -55.43 -2.90
CA PHE A 474 31.00 -54.83 -2.93
C PHE A 474 30.72 -54.09 -4.25
N ARG A 475 29.62 -54.42 -4.91
CA ARG A 475 28.96 -53.53 -5.89
C ARG A 475 27.44 -53.54 -5.67
N HIS A 476 26.91 -52.46 -5.10
CA HIS A 476 25.47 -52.25 -5.03
C HIS A 476 24.89 -52.07 -6.45
N GLY A 477 23.83 -52.82 -6.75
CA GLY A 477 23.20 -52.84 -8.07
C GLY A 477 21.90 -53.65 -8.03
N PHE A 478 20.90 -53.13 -7.32
CA PHE A 478 19.62 -53.82 -7.12
C PHE A 478 18.73 -53.76 -8.39
N LEU A 479 17.76 -54.68 -8.49
CA LEU A 479 16.73 -54.78 -9.54
C LEU A 479 17.17 -55.27 -10.93
N ARG A 480 17.45 -56.58 -11.04
CA ARG A 480 16.93 -57.37 -12.17
C ARG A 480 16.59 -58.79 -11.73
N ALA A 481 15.30 -59.03 -11.46
CA ALA A 481 14.80 -60.39 -11.26
C ALA A 481 14.82 -61.16 -12.59
N PRO A 482 15.38 -62.38 -12.65
CA PRO A 482 15.16 -63.29 -13.78
C PRO A 482 13.71 -63.80 -13.75
N SER A 483 13.06 -63.87 -14.92
CA SER A 483 11.74 -64.49 -15.04
C SER A 483 11.84 -66.00 -14.78
N ILE A 484 11.09 -66.50 -13.80
CA ILE A 484 10.82 -67.95 -13.70
C ILE A 484 10.05 -68.35 -14.96
N LYS A 485 10.59 -69.29 -15.72
CA LYS A 485 9.84 -70.02 -16.74
C LYS A 485 9.22 -71.24 -16.08
N GLU A 486 7.93 -71.44 -16.29
CA GLU A 486 7.27 -72.71 -16.02
C GLU A 486 7.86 -73.79 -16.95
N ILE A 487 8.26 -74.93 -16.38
CA ILE A 487 8.66 -76.15 -17.10
C ILE A 487 8.15 -77.34 -16.27
N ASP A 488 7.34 -78.19 -16.88
CA ASP A 488 6.80 -79.40 -16.25
C ASP A 488 7.88 -80.46 -15.93
N PRO A 489 7.77 -81.16 -14.78
CA PRO A 489 8.49 -82.40 -14.53
C PRO A 489 7.58 -83.62 -14.71
N MET A 490 7.73 -84.34 -15.83
CA MET A 490 7.18 -85.69 -16.00
C MET A 490 8.25 -86.64 -16.54
N ALA A 491 8.15 -87.91 -16.14
CA ALA A 491 9.01 -89.07 -16.45
C ALA A 491 10.25 -89.33 -15.54
N GLN A 492 10.04 -90.29 -14.63
CA GLN A 492 10.91 -91.44 -14.30
C GLN A 492 12.24 -91.24 -13.52
N ALA A 493 12.18 -91.61 -12.23
CA ALA A 493 12.78 -92.82 -11.62
C ALA A 493 14.33 -93.04 -11.69
N ALA A 494 14.98 -93.76 -10.76
CA ALA A 494 14.49 -94.63 -9.68
C ALA A 494 15.48 -94.70 -8.49
N GLY A 495 15.08 -95.28 -7.35
CA GLY A 495 16.04 -96.05 -6.53
C GLY A 495 16.07 -95.90 -4.99
N ALA A 496 14.98 -96.19 -4.25
CA ALA A 496 15.03 -96.82 -2.92
C ALA A 496 13.61 -97.22 -2.43
N ARG A 497 13.51 -98.27 -1.59
CA ARG A 497 12.27 -98.68 -0.89
C ARG A 497 12.38 -98.34 0.61
N PRO A 498 11.24 -98.18 1.32
CA PRO A 498 10.88 -99.22 2.31
C PRO A 498 9.56 -99.95 2.00
N MET A 499 9.17 -100.88 2.88
CA MET A 499 8.04 -101.78 2.71
C MET A 499 6.67 -101.16 3.04
N LYS A 500 5.60 -101.72 2.44
CA LYS A 500 4.24 -101.58 2.93
C LYS A 500 4.06 -102.40 4.22
N ILE A 501 3.57 -101.78 5.28
CA ILE A 501 2.80 -102.46 6.32
C ILE A 501 1.33 -102.15 6.03
N ALA A 502 0.48 -103.18 5.97
CA ALA A 502 -0.96 -102.99 5.86
C ALA A 502 -1.52 -102.61 7.23
N SER A 503 -2.09 -101.40 7.35
CA SER A 503 -2.89 -101.01 8.51
C SER A 503 -4.35 -100.88 8.08
N SER A 504 -5.20 -101.72 8.65
CA SER A 504 -6.64 -101.71 8.42
C SER A 504 -7.31 -100.58 9.20
N VAL A 505 -7.26 -99.36 8.66
CA VAL A 505 -8.13 -98.28 9.15
C VAL A 505 -9.56 -98.57 8.69
N VAL A 506 -10.36 -99.07 9.63
CA VAL A 506 -11.81 -99.18 9.46
C VAL A 506 -12.36 -97.77 9.32
N THR A 507 -12.77 -97.38 8.12
CA THR A 507 -13.78 -96.32 7.99
C THR A 507 -15.06 -96.86 8.63
N GLU A 508 -15.39 -96.35 9.82
CA GLU A 508 -16.69 -96.61 10.42
C GLU A 508 -17.77 -96.20 9.42
N GLN A 509 -18.51 -97.19 8.92
CA GLN A 509 -19.81 -96.94 8.32
C GLN A 509 -20.70 -96.42 9.44
N GLY A 510 -20.73 -95.10 9.61
CA GLY A 510 -21.73 -94.43 10.42
C GLY A 510 -23.10 -94.81 9.86
N LYS A 511 -23.75 -95.79 10.50
CA LYS A 511 -25.12 -96.20 10.18
C LYS A 511 -26.08 -95.07 10.51
N VAL A 512 -26.17 -94.11 9.59
CA VAL A 512 -27.44 -93.46 9.32
C VAL A 512 -28.42 -94.59 9.06
N PHE A 513 -29.48 -94.69 9.86
CA PHE A 513 -30.57 -95.60 9.54
C PHE A 513 -31.16 -95.13 8.22
N GLU A 514 -30.97 -95.92 7.16
CA GLU A 514 -31.80 -95.83 5.98
C GLU A 514 -33.22 -96.21 6.39
N ILE A 515 -34.01 -95.21 6.75
CA ILE A 515 -35.46 -95.32 6.69
C ILE A 515 -35.77 -95.60 5.23
N GLU A 516 -36.31 -96.79 4.95
CA GLU A 516 -36.84 -97.12 3.63
C GLU A 516 -37.83 -96.03 3.23
N LYS A 517 -37.44 -95.19 2.27
CA LYS A 517 -38.35 -94.21 1.70
C LYS A 517 -39.40 -94.97 0.92
N ALA A 518 -40.65 -94.87 1.35
CA ALA A 518 -41.79 -95.37 0.60
C ALA A 518 -41.72 -94.88 -0.86
N GLU A 519 -42.20 -95.71 -1.79
CA GLU A 519 -42.20 -95.37 -3.21
C GLU A 519 -42.92 -94.01 -3.41
N PRO A 520 -42.25 -92.99 -3.99
CA PRO A 520 -42.78 -91.63 -4.00
C PRO A 520 -44.04 -91.56 -4.87
N THR A 521 -45.07 -90.95 -4.30
CA THR A 521 -46.37 -90.75 -4.94
C THR A 521 -46.19 -89.94 -6.24
N GLU A 522 -47.05 -90.14 -7.24
CA GLU A 522 -46.98 -89.41 -8.52
C GLU A 522 -46.93 -87.88 -8.35
N MET A 523 -47.65 -87.36 -7.35
CA MET A 523 -47.60 -85.94 -6.95
C MET A 523 -46.24 -85.51 -6.41
N GLU A 524 -45.54 -86.36 -5.66
CA GLU A 524 -44.21 -86.08 -5.09
C GLU A 524 -43.13 -86.13 -6.18
N LEU A 525 -43.24 -87.06 -7.13
CA LEU A 525 -42.41 -87.09 -8.34
C LEU A 525 -42.60 -85.83 -9.19
N GLU A 526 -43.84 -85.34 -9.31
CA GLU A 526 -44.15 -84.11 -10.05
C GLU A 526 -43.66 -82.83 -9.32
N ILE A 527 -43.74 -82.80 -7.98
CA ILE A 527 -43.11 -81.75 -7.16
C ILE A 527 -41.60 -81.77 -7.37
N SER A 528 -40.96 -82.94 -7.28
CA SER A 528 -39.51 -83.10 -7.47
C SER A 528 -39.04 -82.64 -8.85
N LYS A 529 -39.78 -82.97 -9.93
CA LYS A 529 -39.50 -82.45 -11.29
C LYS A 529 -39.56 -80.93 -11.34
N ARG A 530 -40.57 -80.31 -10.72
CA ARG A 530 -40.73 -78.84 -10.68
C ARG A 530 -39.62 -78.16 -9.90
N GLU A 531 -39.22 -78.73 -8.76
CA GLU A 531 -38.08 -78.26 -7.97
C GLU A 531 -36.76 -78.41 -8.72
N LYS A 532 -36.56 -79.52 -9.44
CA LYS A 532 -35.39 -79.76 -10.29
C LYS A 532 -35.28 -78.72 -11.42
N ILE A 533 -36.36 -78.48 -12.17
CA ILE A 533 -36.42 -77.43 -13.22
C ILE A 533 -36.14 -76.04 -12.63
N LYS A 534 -36.74 -75.72 -11.47
CA LYS A 534 -36.51 -74.46 -10.73
C LYS A 534 -35.03 -74.32 -10.31
N ASN A 535 -34.42 -75.37 -9.79
CA ASN A 535 -33.03 -75.37 -9.34
C ASN A 535 -32.04 -75.19 -10.50
N LEU A 536 -32.29 -75.82 -11.66
CA LEU A 536 -31.52 -75.62 -12.90
C LEU A 536 -31.63 -74.16 -13.39
N TYR A 537 -32.84 -73.60 -13.45
CA TYR A 537 -33.05 -72.20 -13.84
C TYR A 537 -32.38 -71.21 -12.88
N LEU A 538 -32.45 -71.47 -11.57
CA LEU A 538 -31.76 -70.66 -10.56
C LEU A 538 -30.24 -70.76 -10.68
N GLN A 539 -29.70 -71.96 -10.91
CA GLN A 539 -28.28 -72.18 -11.17
C GLN A 539 -27.78 -71.37 -12.37
N GLU A 540 -28.48 -71.45 -13.52
CA GLU A 540 -28.13 -70.63 -14.69
C GLU A 540 -28.23 -69.14 -14.38
N THR A 541 -29.28 -68.70 -13.68
CA THR A 541 -29.51 -67.29 -13.35
C THR A 541 -28.41 -66.74 -12.43
N LEU A 542 -27.98 -67.51 -11.43
CA LEU A 542 -26.85 -67.16 -10.56
C LEU A 542 -25.53 -67.08 -11.34
N ILE A 543 -25.25 -68.04 -12.22
CA ILE A 543 -24.02 -68.02 -13.04
C ILE A 543 -24.04 -66.83 -14.03
N LYS A 544 -25.18 -66.53 -14.65
CA LYS A 544 -25.38 -65.35 -15.51
C LYS A 544 -25.18 -64.04 -14.72
N LYS A 545 -25.71 -63.96 -13.50
CA LYS A 545 -25.56 -62.82 -12.56
C LYS A 545 -24.09 -62.62 -12.13
N ILE A 546 -23.35 -63.69 -11.83
CA ILE A 546 -21.91 -63.63 -11.52
C ILE A 546 -21.12 -63.14 -12.74
N LYS A 547 -21.37 -63.69 -13.94
CA LYS A 547 -20.71 -63.25 -15.19
C LYS A 547 -20.99 -61.77 -15.48
N ALA A 548 -22.21 -61.29 -15.28
CA ALA A 548 -22.57 -59.89 -15.48
C ALA A 548 -21.83 -58.94 -14.50
N LEU A 549 -21.69 -59.31 -13.22
CA LEU A 549 -20.91 -58.52 -12.25
C LEU A 549 -19.44 -58.38 -12.68
N VAL A 550 -18.83 -59.48 -13.15
CA VAL A 550 -17.44 -59.48 -13.64
C VAL A 550 -17.28 -58.61 -14.89
N ILE A 551 -18.17 -58.74 -15.88
CA ILE A 551 -18.13 -57.96 -17.13
C ILE A 551 -18.30 -56.47 -16.86
N ASN A 552 -19.23 -56.08 -15.97
CA ASN A 552 -19.45 -54.68 -15.62
C ASN A 552 -18.22 -54.06 -14.94
N PHE A 553 -17.60 -54.78 -14.00
CA PHE A 553 -16.37 -54.32 -13.34
C PHE A 553 -15.21 -54.13 -14.34
N ASP A 554 -14.99 -55.11 -15.22
CA ASP A 554 -13.98 -55.04 -16.28
C ASP A 554 -14.24 -53.85 -17.25
N ALA A 555 -15.50 -53.50 -17.50
CA ALA A 555 -15.88 -52.35 -18.32
C ALA A 555 -15.62 -51.00 -17.61
N GLU A 556 -16.00 -50.87 -16.34
CA GLU A 556 -15.73 -49.68 -15.53
C GLU A 556 -14.22 -49.42 -15.37
N LEU A 557 -13.43 -50.48 -15.13
CA LEU A 557 -11.97 -50.40 -15.06
C LEU A 557 -11.36 -49.92 -16.39
N ARG A 558 -11.86 -50.41 -17.54
CA ARG A 558 -11.41 -49.94 -18.87
C ARG A 558 -11.78 -48.47 -19.13
N PHE A 559 -12.97 -48.04 -18.72
CA PHE A 559 -13.38 -46.63 -18.81
C PHE A 559 -12.49 -45.73 -17.95
N LEU A 560 -12.24 -46.12 -16.69
CA LEU A 560 -11.37 -45.37 -15.78
C LEU A 560 -9.91 -45.38 -16.27
N ARG A 561 -9.44 -46.48 -16.89
CA ARG A 561 -8.11 -46.56 -17.53
C ARG A 561 -7.98 -45.57 -18.69
N HIS A 562 -9.00 -45.46 -19.56
CA HIS A 562 -8.99 -44.45 -20.62
C HIS A 562 -9.01 -43.01 -20.05
N LYS A 563 -9.81 -42.77 -19.00
CA LYS A 563 -9.86 -41.48 -18.29
C LYS A 563 -8.52 -41.13 -17.63
N LYS A 564 -7.82 -42.12 -17.03
CA LYS A 564 -6.47 -41.98 -16.48
C LYS A 564 -5.46 -41.67 -17.58
N LEU A 565 -5.41 -42.44 -18.67
CA LEU A 565 -4.47 -42.19 -19.79
C LEU A 565 -4.61 -40.77 -20.38
N LYS A 566 -5.86 -40.30 -20.55
CA LYS A 566 -6.14 -38.91 -20.96
C LYS A 566 -5.66 -37.88 -19.94
N LEU A 567 -5.71 -38.21 -18.66
CA LEU A 567 -5.17 -37.39 -17.58
C LEU A 567 -3.63 -37.46 -17.49
N ASP A 568 -3.00 -38.63 -17.71
CA ASP A 568 -1.54 -38.79 -17.72
C ASP A 568 -0.88 -37.85 -18.74
N VAL A 569 -1.45 -37.76 -19.96
CA VAL A 569 -1.02 -36.81 -20.99
C VAL A 569 -1.19 -35.35 -20.53
N GLN A 570 -2.30 -35.02 -19.85
CA GLN A 570 -2.50 -33.69 -19.28
C GLN A 570 -1.50 -33.38 -18.16
N MET A 571 -1.22 -34.36 -17.28
CA MET A 571 -0.22 -34.23 -16.23
C MET A 571 1.17 -34.03 -16.82
N LYS A 572 1.56 -34.75 -17.88
CA LYS A 572 2.85 -34.51 -18.55
C LYS A 572 2.92 -33.15 -19.26
N SER A 573 1.82 -32.68 -19.86
CA SER A 573 1.77 -31.30 -20.39
C SER A 573 1.85 -30.23 -19.29
N ALA A 574 1.41 -30.55 -18.06
CA ALA A 574 1.46 -29.66 -16.91
C ALA A 574 2.85 -29.69 -16.22
N ASP A 575 3.44 -30.89 -16.06
CA ASP A 575 4.82 -31.12 -15.59
C ASP A 575 5.81 -30.36 -16.52
N LEU A 576 5.63 -30.41 -17.85
CA LEU A 576 6.45 -29.65 -18.81
C LEU A 576 6.29 -28.14 -18.67
N ARG A 577 5.04 -27.65 -18.56
CA ARG A 577 4.78 -26.21 -18.33
C ARG A 577 5.33 -25.73 -16.99
N TYR A 578 5.33 -26.58 -15.97
CA TYR A 578 5.93 -26.28 -14.67
C TYR A 578 7.44 -26.05 -14.79
N ILE A 579 8.15 -26.90 -15.56
CA ILE A 579 9.58 -26.73 -15.86
C ILE A 579 9.82 -25.39 -16.56
N THR A 580 9.12 -25.10 -17.68
CA THR A 580 9.28 -23.82 -18.38
C THR A 580 8.94 -22.62 -17.47
N TRP A 581 7.94 -22.74 -16.60
CA TRP A 581 7.59 -21.68 -15.64
C TRP A 581 8.61 -21.51 -14.50
N TYR A 582 9.36 -22.56 -14.17
CA TYR A 582 10.47 -22.52 -13.23
C TYR A 582 11.73 -21.90 -13.87
N GLU A 583 11.97 -22.19 -15.15
CA GLU A 583 13.01 -21.53 -15.96
C GLU A 583 12.73 -20.04 -16.11
N GLU A 584 11.49 -19.65 -16.47
CA GLU A 584 11.03 -18.26 -16.44
C GLU A 584 11.29 -17.62 -15.06
N LEU A 585 10.94 -18.31 -13.97
CA LEU A 585 11.13 -17.82 -12.60
C LEU A 585 12.62 -17.61 -12.25
N LEU A 586 13.51 -18.47 -12.74
CA LEU A 586 14.95 -18.36 -12.51
C LEU A 586 15.55 -17.17 -13.28
N ILE A 587 15.14 -16.95 -14.54
CA ILE A 587 15.49 -15.74 -15.30
C ILE A 587 14.98 -14.47 -14.60
N LEU A 588 13.72 -14.48 -14.14
CA LEU A 588 13.11 -13.34 -13.44
C LEU A 588 13.88 -12.98 -12.16
N LYS A 589 14.21 -13.95 -11.30
CA LYS A 589 14.98 -13.72 -10.06
C LYS A 589 16.36 -13.11 -10.29
N ASN A 590 17.02 -13.46 -11.40
CA ASN A 590 18.33 -12.90 -11.74
C ASN A 590 18.22 -11.43 -12.19
N LEU A 591 17.12 -11.06 -12.84
CA LEU A 591 16.86 -9.69 -13.33
C LEU A 591 16.18 -8.79 -12.28
N GLU A 592 15.48 -9.37 -11.31
CA GLU A 592 14.66 -8.67 -10.31
C GLU A 592 15.40 -7.57 -9.53
N LYS A 593 16.70 -7.77 -9.22
CA LYS A 593 17.52 -6.75 -8.53
C LYS A 593 17.76 -5.49 -9.35
N HIS A 594 17.93 -5.63 -10.67
CA HIS A 594 18.09 -4.49 -11.58
C HIS A 594 16.74 -3.84 -11.86
N GLU A 595 15.66 -4.63 -11.95
CA GLU A 595 14.30 -4.13 -12.11
C GLU A 595 13.86 -3.25 -10.92
N THR A 596 14.12 -3.68 -9.68
CA THR A 596 13.75 -2.90 -8.49
C THR A 596 14.61 -1.65 -8.32
N LEU A 597 15.88 -1.67 -8.75
CA LEU A 597 16.74 -0.49 -8.75
C LEU A 597 16.27 0.56 -9.79
N LEU A 598 16.01 0.14 -11.03
CA LEU A 598 15.53 1.04 -12.08
C LEU A 598 14.12 1.58 -11.79
N GLN A 599 13.21 0.72 -11.32
CA GLN A 599 11.88 1.17 -10.89
C GLN A 599 11.99 2.13 -9.70
N GLY A 600 12.86 1.85 -8.73
CA GLY A 600 13.12 2.75 -7.60
C GLY A 600 13.63 4.13 -8.02
N ARG A 601 14.55 4.20 -8.99
CA ARG A 601 15.06 5.46 -9.58
C ARG A 601 13.93 6.26 -10.23
N VAL A 602 13.08 5.60 -11.02
CA VAL A 602 11.90 6.21 -11.65
C VAL A 602 10.91 6.71 -10.58
N ASP A 603 10.58 5.89 -9.59
CA ASP A 603 9.66 6.24 -8.51
C ASP A 603 10.16 7.44 -7.69
N THR A 604 11.49 7.53 -7.41
CA THR A 604 12.07 8.71 -6.77
C THR A 604 11.97 9.96 -7.64
N LEU A 605 12.29 9.88 -8.93
CA LEU A 605 12.23 11.03 -9.85
C LEU A 605 10.80 11.52 -10.08
N ILE A 606 9.80 10.62 -10.09
CA ILE A 606 8.38 10.99 -10.09
C ILE A 606 8.03 11.77 -8.81
N SER A 607 8.44 11.28 -7.64
CA SER A 607 8.15 11.96 -6.36
C SER A 607 8.82 13.34 -6.27
N GLU A 608 10.02 13.49 -6.83
CA GLU A 608 10.69 14.78 -6.97
C GLU A 608 9.96 15.70 -7.96
N GLN A 609 9.53 15.18 -9.11
CA GLN A 609 8.77 15.93 -10.10
C GLN A 609 7.43 16.45 -9.52
N GLU A 610 6.72 15.64 -8.74
CA GLU A 610 5.50 16.05 -8.02
C GLU A 610 5.78 17.09 -6.93
N ALA A 611 6.86 16.90 -6.15
CA ALA A 611 7.31 17.88 -5.14
C ALA A 611 7.76 19.21 -5.77
N MET A 612 8.29 19.20 -6.99
CA MET A 612 8.71 20.39 -7.73
C MET A 612 7.50 21.08 -8.41
N ARG A 613 6.58 20.32 -9.03
CA ARG A 613 5.33 20.84 -9.62
C ARG A 613 4.43 21.47 -8.55
N SER A 614 4.29 20.87 -7.37
CA SER A 614 3.53 21.46 -6.27
C SER A 614 4.14 22.76 -5.72
N LYS A 615 5.47 22.85 -5.63
CA LYS A 615 6.19 24.11 -5.30
C LYS A 615 6.06 25.17 -6.41
N LEU A 616 6.08 24.79 -7.68
CA LEU A 616 5.80 25.70 -8.80
C LEU A 616 4.39 26.28 -8.71
N ASN A 617 3.39 25.45 -8.42
CA ASN A 617 2.00 25.88 -8.25
C ASN A 617 1.81 26.80 -7.04
N SER A 618 2.52 26.58 -5.92
CA SER A 618 2.44 27.48 -4.77
C SER A 618 3.13 28.82 -5.01
N TYR A 619 4.20 28.86 -5.82
CA TYR A 619 4.76 30.13 -6.31
C TYR A 619 3.87 30.84 -7.33
N LEU A 620 3.13 30.12 -8.20
CA LEU A 620 2.15 30.75 -9.09
C LEU A 620 1.00 31.40 -8.31
N ALA A 621 0.48 30.73 -7.27
CA ALA A 621 -0.52 31.32 -6.38
C ALA A 621 0.01 32.60 -5.70
N GLN A 622 1.18 32.53 -5.05
CA GLN A 622 1.82 33.70 -4.42
C GLN A 622 2.09 34.83 -5.41
N MET A 623 2.44 34.53 -6.66
CA MET A 623 2.62 35.54 -7.71
C MET A 623 1.29 36.22 -8.07
N GLU A 624 0.17 35.51 -8.07
CA GLU A 624 -1.15 36.10 -8.31
C GLU A 624 -1.65 36.95 -7.14
N ASP A 625 -1.46 36.46 -5.90
CA ASP A 625 -1.74 37.23 -4.68
C ASP A 625 -1.01 38.57 -4.70
N ARG A 626 0.30 38.56 -5.02
CA ARG A 626 1.16 39.75 -5.09
C ARG A 626 0.80 40.67 -6.25
N LYS A 627 0.37 40.15 -7.41
CA LYS A 627 -0.24 40.98 -8.47
C LYS A 627 -1.49 41.70 -7.95
N SER A 628 -2.37 40.98 -7.23
CA SER A 628 -3.59 41.58 -6.68
C SER A 628 -3.29 42.73 -5.72
N GLU A 629 -2.25 42.59 -4.89
CA GLU A 629 -1.83 43.64 -3.96
C GLU A 629 -1.18 44.83 -4.69
N ILE A 630 -0.37 44.58 -5.71
CA ILE A 630 0.17 45.62 -6.60
C ILE A 630 -0.96 46.39 -7.32
N VAL A 631 -2.07 45.74 -7.70
CA VAL A 631 -3.24 46.41 -8.27
C VAL A 631 -3.94 47.27 -7.21
N LYS A 632 -4.20 46.75 -6.00
CA LYS A 632 -4.78 47.53 -4.89
C LYS A 632 -3.95 48.77 -4.56
N LEU A 633 -2.62 48.63 -4.48
CA LEU A 633 -1.71 49.76 -4.22
C LEU A 633 -1.75 50.81 -5.34
N GLN A 634 -1.87 50.40 -6.61
CA GLN A 634 -2.09 51.32 -7.73
C GLN A 634 -3.46 51.99 -7.70
N GLU A 635 -4.49 51.33 -7.18
CA GLU A 635 -5.82 51.90 -6.97
C GLU A 635 -5.80 52.90 -5.80
N CYS A 636 -5.09 52.60 -4.71
CA CYS A 636 -4.84 53.54 -3.62
C CYS A 636 -4.03 54.77 -4.08
N GLU A 637 -3.03 54.60 -4.94
CA GLU A 637 -2.28 55.72 -5.54
C GLU A 637 -3.20 56.60 -6.40
N LYS A 638 -4.02 56.01 -7.29
CA LYS A 638 -5.02 56.74 -8.09
C LYS A 638 -6.03 57.47 -7.20
N ALA A 639 -6.53 56.83 -6.15
CA ALA A 639 -7.45 57.42 -5.19
C ALA A 639 -6.81 58.59 -4.42
N LEU A 640 -5.52 58.50 -4.08
CA LEU A 640 -4.77 59.60 -3.47
C LEU A 640 -4.65 60.80 -4.42
N TYR A 641 -4.30 60.58 -5.69
CA TYR A 641 -4.28 61.67 -6.68
C TYR A 641 -5.68 62.26 -6.93
N ALA A 642 -6.75 61.45 -6.93
CA ALA A 642 -8.12 61.94 -7.04
C ALA A 642 -8.53 62.78 -5.81
N ASN A 643 -8.20 62.34 -4.59
CA ASN A 643 -8.44 63.08 -3.35
C ASN A 643 -7.65 64.41 -3.32
N PHE A 644 -6.42 64.42 -3.85
CA PHE A 644 -5.62 65.63 -4.01
C PHE A 644 -6.26 66.60 -5.02
N GLN A 645 -6.68 66.12 -6.20
CA GLN A 645 -7.37 66.94 -7.21
C GLN A 645 -8.68 67.52 -6.66
N ALA A 646 -9.47 66.73 -5.92
CA ALA A 646 -10.67 67.20 -5.24
C ALA A 646 -10.38 68.25 -4.16
N SER A 647 -9.23 68.15 -3.46
CA SER A 647 -8.80 69.12 -2.44
C SER A 647 -8.29 70.45 -3.03
N LEU A 648 -7.80 70.46 -4.27
CA LEU A 648 -7.30 71.69 -4.92
C LEU A 648 -8.42 72.62 -5.41
N GLY A 649 -9.56 72.07 -5.86
CA GLY A 649 -10.62 72.85 -6.51
C GLY A 649 -10.25 73.32 -7.93
N GLU A 650 -11.22 73.91 -8.63
CA GLU A 650 -11.08 74.21 -10.08
C GLU A 650 -10.30 75.49 -10.40
N ASN A 651 -10.17 76.43 -9.45
CA ASN A 651 -9.44 77.69 -9.63
C ASN A 651 -8.61 78.00 -8.37
N ASN A 652 -7.32 77.68 -8.39
CA ASN A 652 -6.42 77.88 -7.25
C ASN A 652 -5.01 78.25 -7.74
N GLU A 653 -4.57 79.48 -7.52
CA GLU A 653 -3.31 80.03 -8.07
C GLU A 653 -2.09 79.18 -7.67
N PHE A 654 -2.12 78.61 -6.46
CA PHE A 654 -1.08 77.73 -5.93
C PHE A 654 -1.16 76.27 -6.41
N ALA A 655 -2.10 75.89 -7.29
CA ALA A 655 -2.27 74.50 -7.73
C ALA A 655 -1.00 73.93 -8.39
N HIS A 656 -0.26 74.73 -9.17
CA HIS A 656 1.02 74.31 -9.74
C HIS A 656 2.09 74.09 -8.66
N PHE A 657 2.18 75.00 -7.68
CA PHE A 657 3.09 74.90 -6.54
C PHE A 657 2.78 73.67 -5.66
N LEU A 658 1.53 73.51 -5.25
CA LEU A 658 1.08 72.36 -4.43
C LEU A 658 1.26 71.03 -5.18
N THR A 659 1.09 71.01 -6.51
CA THR A 659 1.39 69.84 -7.34
C THR A 659 2.91 69.56 -7.42
N LYS A 660 3.76 70.60 -7.48
CA LYS A 660 5.22 70.46 -7.39
C LYS A 660 5.63 69.92 -6.02
N VAL A 661 5.06 70.45 -4.93
CA VAL A 661 5.27 69.98 -3.54
C VAL A 661 4.83 68.52 -3.37
N LEU A 662 3.62 68.14 -3.82
CA LEU A 662 3.17 66.74 -3.76
C LEU A 662 4.11 65.81 -4.53
N LYS A 663 4.54 66.21 -5.74
CA LYS A 663 5.40 65.38 -6.60
C LYS A 663 6.85 65.26 -6.07
N LYS A 664 7.43 66.35 -5.54
CA LYS A 664 8.82 66.47 -5.04
C LYS A 664 9.16 65.36 -4.05
N LYS A 665 9.98 64.39 -4.52
CA LYS A 665 10.47 63.27 -3.69
C LYS A 665 11.41 63.81 -2.61
N ILE A 666 11.19 63.41 -1.36
CA ILE A 666 12.11 63.69 -0.26
C ILE A 666 13.15 62.57 -0.26
N LYS A 667 14.44 62.93 -0.29
CA LYS A 667 15.54 61.97 -0.21
C LYS A 667 15.68 61.49 1.24
N CYS A 668 14.87 60.50 1.62
CA CYS A 668 14.83 59.98 2.98
C CYS A 668 16.18 59.36 3.35
N MET A 669 16.92 59.99 4.26
CA MET A 669 18.13 59.41 4.86
C MET A 669 17.70 58.41 5.93
N GLU A 670 17.47 57.16 5.52
CA GLU A 670 17.35 56.05 6.47
C GLU A 670 18.64 55.95 7.28
N LYS A 671 18.50 55.94 8.62
CA LYS A 671 19.64 55.78 9.52
C LYS A 671 20.22 54.38 9.32
N LYS A 672 21.52 54.29 9.02
CA LYS A 672 22.26 53.04 9.19
C LYS A 672 22.32 52.68 10.67
N GLU A 673 21.44 51.79 11.13
CA GLU A 673 21.75 51.01 12.32
C GLU A 673 22.84 49.99 11.95
N VAL A 674 23.93 49.98 12.71
CA VAL A 674 25.09 49.14 12.43
C VAL A 674 24.90 47.78 13.09
N GLY A 675 24.15 46.91 12.42
CA GLY A 675 24.21 45.46 12.63
C GLY A 675 25.36 44.88 11.80
N ARG A 676 26.23 44.08 12.41
CA ARG A 676 27.30 43.38 11.67
C ARG A 676 26.73 42.13 11.00
N GLU A 677 26.97 41.99 9.71
CA GLU A 677 27.21 40.67 9.13
C GLU A 677 28.71 40.37 9.28
N ALA A 678 29.03 39.10 9.50
CA ALA A 678 30.38 38.57 9.46
C ALA A 678 30.25 37.14 8.90
N ASP A 679 30.71 37.00 7.66
CA ASP A 679 31.12 35.76 7.00
C ASP A 679 29.99 34.70 6.79
N GLU A 680 30.06 33.78 5.82
CA GLU A 680 31.20 33.39 4.99
C GLU A 680 30.95 33.50 3.47
N GLU A 681 31.98 33.10 2.72
CA GLU A 681 32.11 33.04 1.27
C GLU A 681 31.20 31.96 0.65
N ASP A 682 30.89 32.09 -0.65
CA ASP A 682 30.91 30.95 -1.56
C ASP A 682 31.11 31.47 -2.99
N GLU A 683 32.25 31.12 -3.61
CA GLU A 683 32.56 31.52 -4.98
C GLU A 683 31.76 30.69 -5.99
N ASN A 684 31.46 31.27 -7.16
CA ASN A 684 31.76 30.74 -8.50
C ASN A 684 31.00 31.55 -9.55
N GLU A 685 31.73 32.15 -10.48
CA GLU A 685 31.18 32.80 -11.67
C GLU A 685 30.98 31.78 -12.80
N GLU A 686 30.10 32.07 -13.75
CA GLU A 686 30.46 31.99 -15.17
C GLU A 686 29.67 33.06 -15.94
N GLU A 687 30.31 33.56 -17.01
CA GLU A 687 29.96 34.81 -17.68
C GLU A 687 28.80 34.67 -18.68
N ASN A 688 28.10 35.78 -18.93
CA ASN A 688 27.60 36.07 -20.28
C ASN A 688 27.45 37.58 -20.44
N ASP A 689 28.51 38.20 -20.99
CA ASP A 689 28.47 39.58 -21.44
C ASP A 689 27.62 39.70 -22.72
N ASP A 690 26.65 40.60 -22.69
CA ASP A 690 25.99 41.16 -23.88
C ASP A 690 25.95 42.69 -23.71
N GLU A 691 27.15 43.28 -23.72
CA GLU A 691 27.41 44.71 -23.61
C GLU A 691 26.73 45.48 -24.77
N SER A 692 25.63 46.15 -24.46
CA SER A 692 24.89 47.01 -25.40
C SER A 692 25.04 48.48 -25.00
N SER A 693 26.28 48.95 -25.10
CA SER A 693 26.62 50.37 -24.97
C SER A 693 25.84 51.23 -25.97
N LEU A 694 24.83 51.93 -25.45
CA LEU A 694 24.23 53.11 -26.08
C LEU A 694 24.25 54.27 -25.09
N GLY A 695 25.44 54.86 -24.94
CA GLY A 695 25.56 56.19 -24.36
C GLY A 695 24.84 57.20 -25.24
N ILE A 696 23.72 57.74 -24.75
CA ILE A 696 23.14 58.99 -25.26
C ILE A 696 23.34 60.03 -24.17
N ASP A 697 24.37 60.84 -24.36
CA ASP A 697 24.61 62.05 -23.59
C ASP A 697 23.62 63.12 -24.10
N GLU A 698 22.71 63.56 -23.24
CA GLU A 698 21.77 64.66 -23.49
C GLU A 698 21.89 65.64 -22.33
N GLU A 699 22.88 66.54 -22.42
CA GLU A 699 23.08 67.65 -21.49
C GLU A 699 21.94 68.68 -21.58
N ASN A 700 20.76 68.35 -21.06
CA ASN A 700 19.73 69.33 -20.78
C ASN A 700 18.82 68.88 -19.60
N SER A 701 18.48 69.72 -18.61
CA SER A 701 18.74 71.16 -18.51
C SER A 701 19.05 71.57 -17.07
N GLY A 702 19.99 72.48 -16.91
CA GLY A 702 20.31 73.12 -15.64
C GLY A 702 19.25 74.17 -15.25
N SER A 703 18.08 73.73 -14.79
CA SER A 703 17.18 74.62 -14.04
C SER A 703 17.68 74.75 -12.61
N GLU A 704 18.02 75.96 -12.17
CA GLU A 704 18.43 76.23 -10.79
C GLU A 704 17.35 75.73 -9.81
N ASP A 705 17.72 74.81 -8.91
CA ASP A 705 16.85 74.39 -7.83
C ASP A 705 16.91 75.48 -6.74
N GLU A 706 16.20 76.58 -6.98
CA GLU A 706 15.93 77.61 -5.96
C GLU A 706 15.55 76.90 -4.67
N VAL A 707 16.33 77.13 -3.60
CA VAL A 707 16.19 76.42 -2.32
C VAL A 707 14.97 76.95 -1.57
N PHE A 708 13.79 76.62 -2.11
CA PHE A 708 12.51 76.77 -1.44
C PHE A 708 12.48 75.80 -0.27
N ASP A 709 12.70 76.38 0.90
CA ASP A 709 12.40 75.77 2.19
C ASP A 709 10.89 75.49 2.27
N ASP A 710 10.51 74.23 2.03
CA ASP A 710 9.13 73.72 2.08
C ASP A 710 8.47 73.89 3.49
N SER A 711 9.16 74.49 4.47
CA SER A 711 8.69 74.67 5.84
C SER A 711 7.72 75.85 6.05
N LEU A 712 7.66 76.82 5.13
CA LEU A 712 6.89 78.06 5.32
C LEU A 712 5.71 78.18 4.33
N CYS A 713 4.51 78.35 4.87
CA CYS A 713 3.30 78.61 4.08
C CYS A 713 3.38 80.00 3.40
N PRO A 714 3.18 80.13 2.08
CA PRO A 714 3.09 81.43 1.41
C PRO A 714 1.98 82.29 2.03
N LYS A 715 2.20 83.61 2.17
CA LYS A 715 1.36 84.51 3.00
C LYS A 715 -0.13 84.60 2.62
N ASN A 716 -0.52 84.14 1.42
CA ASN A 716 -1.91 84.07 0.96
C ASN A 716 -2.41 82.63 0.70
N CYS A 717 -1.65 81.59 1.06
CA CYS A 717 -2.06 80.20 0.90
C CYS A 717 -2.82 79.71 2.16
N ASN A 718 -3.91 78.96 1.95
CA ASN A 718 -4.71 78.43 3.06
C ASN A 718 -3.96 77.29 3.77
N GLU A 719 -3.53 77.54 5.01
CA GLU A 719 -2.58 76.67 5.72
C GLU A 719 -3.11 75.23 5.92
N ALA A 720 -4.43 75.05 6.04
CA ALA A 720 -5.06 73.73 6.11
C ALA A 720 -4.84 72.91 4.82
N LEU A 721 -4.88 73.56 3.65
CA LEU A 721 -4.65 72.92 2.35
C LEU A 721 -3.17 72.55 2.17
N PHE A 722 -2.24 73.38 2.66
CA PHE A 722 -0.82 73.07 2.64
C PHE A 722 -0.47 71.89 3.57
N ARG A 723 -0.98 71.90 4.81
CA ARG A 723 -0.82 70.79 5.77
C ARG A 723 -1.42 69.48 5.23
N ASN A 724 -2.61 69.53 4.61
CA ASN A 724 -3.22 68.38 3.94
C ASN A 724 -2.36 67.88 2.76
N THR A 725 -1.86 68.79 1.91
CA THR A 725 -0.94 68.45 0.80
C THR A 725 0.31 67.73 1.29
N MET A 726 0.89 68.14 2.43
CA MET A 726 2.04 67.46 3.03
C MET A 726 1.67 66.08 3.63
N GLN A 727 0.49 65.91 4.21
CA GLN A 727 0.00 64.59 4.64
C GLN A 727 -0.27 63.65 3.46
N LEU A 728 -0.80 64.17 2.34
CA LEU A 728 -0.97 63.41 1.09
C LEU A 728 0.38 63.09 0.45
N ARG A 729 1.37 63.99 0.52
CA ARG A 729 2.76 63.76 0.08
C ARG A 729 3.40 62.61 0.85
N GLN A 730 3.22 62.56 2.17
CA GLN A 730 3.70 61.44 3.00
C GLN A 730 3.00 60.14 2.61
N LYS A 731 1.66 60.09 2.65
CA LYS A 731 0.87 58.89 2.28
C LYS A 731 1.20 58.37 0.88
N ARG A 732 1.51 59.26 -0.08
CA ARG A 732 1.96 58.89 -1.43
C ARG A 732 3.36 58.26 -1.39
N LEU A 733 4.30 58.81 -0.61
CA LEU A 733 5.64 58.22 -0.46
C LEU A 733 5.57 56.86 0.26
N ASP A 734 4.66 56.69 1.22
CA ASP A 734 4.42 55.42 1.90
C ASP A 734 3.87 54.36 0.92
N ILE A 735 2.86 54.73 0.11
CA ILE A 735 2.32 53.88 -0.96
C ILE A 735 3.37 53.60 -2.03
N GLU A 736 4.16 54.58 -2.47
CA GLU A 736 5.23 54.39 -3.45
C GLU A 736 6.30 53.43 -2.91
N LYS A 737 6.71 53.56 -1.64
CA LYS A 737 7.64 52.64 -0.99
C LYS A 737 7.07 51.22 -0.98
N ALA A 738 5.86 51.01 -0.45
CA ALA A 738 5.19 49.72 -0.42
C ALA A 738 5.02 49.10 -1.83
N LEU A 739 4.68 49.91 -2.84
CA LEU A 739 4.52 49.48 -4.23
C LEU A 739 5.86 49.06 -4.86
N THR A 740 6.98 49.73 -4.52
CA THR A 740 8.32 49.25 -4.91
C THR A 740 8.76 48.00 -4.16
N GLU A 741 8.36 47.83 -2.89
CA GLU A 741 8.68 46.65 -2.08
C GLU A 741 7.90 45.42 -2.58
N GLU A 742 6.60 45.54 -2.82
CA GLU A 742 5.80 44.47 -3.43
C GLU A 742 6.28 44.11 -4.84
N LYS A 743 6.69 45.10 -5.66
CA LYS A 743 7.34 44.83 -6.95
C LYS A 743 8.67 44.06 -6.80
N LYS A 744 9.50 44.38 -5.79
CA LYS A 744 10.74 43.63 -5.48
C LYS A 744 10.43 42.20 -5.02
N VAL A 745 9.42 42.02 -4.15
CA VAL A 745 8.97 40.70 -3.69
C VAL A 745 8.45 39.85 -4.85
N ALA A 746 7.60 40.41 -5.72
CA ALA A 746 7.11 39.73 -6.92
C ALA A 746 8.24 39.41 -7.92
N ALA A 747 9.22 40.30 -8.11
CA ALA A 747 10.40 40.02 -8.92
C ALA A 747 11.25 38.87 -8.36
N ASN A 748 11.45 38.83 -7.04
CA ASN A 748 12.19 37.78 -6.35
C ASN A 748 11.44 36.43 -6.37
N LEU A 749 10.12 36.43 -6.22
CA LEU A 749 9.28 35.23 -6.43
C LEU A 749 9.35 34.74 -7.88
N ARG A 750 9.32 35.64 -8.87
CA ARG A 750 9.50 35.28 -10.28
C ARG A 750 10.88 34.70 -10.58
N LYS A 751 11.95 35.22 -9.97
CA LYS A 751 13.30 34.62 -10.03
C LYS A 751 13.31 33.20 -9.44
N LYS A 752 12.73 33.00 -8.24
CA LYS A 752 12.61 31.68 -7.60
C LYS A 752 11.79 30.69 -8.43
N TYR A 753 10.66 31.11 -8.99
CA TYR A 753 9.84 30.32 -9.91
C TYR A 753 10.63 29.91 -11.16
N ASN A 754 11.29 30.85 -11.84
CA ASN A 754 12.09 30.56 -13.04
C ASN A 754 13.24 29.57 -12.76
N ALA A 755 13.94 29.73 -11.64
CA ALA A 755 15.01 28.80 -11.23
C ALA A 755 14.45 27.40 -10.91
N LEU A 756 13.32 27.32 -10.21
CA LEU A 756 12.63 26.06 -9.92
C LEU A 756 12.11 25.39 -11.20
N ALA A 757 11.62 26.16 -12.18
CA ALA A 757 11.12 25.66 -13.46
C ALA A 757 12.26 25.12 -14.34
N LYS A 758 13.43 25.75 -14.35
CA LYS A 758 14.64 25.19 -14.97
C LYS A 758 15.00 23.84 -14.33
N LYS A 759 15.05 23.75 -13.00
CA LYS A 759 15.32 22.49 -12.29
C LYS A 759 14.26 21.41 -12.56
N ALA A 760 12.98 21.78 -12.61
CA ALA A 760 11.89 20.85 -12.94
C ALA A 760 12.03 20.23 -14.34
N LYS A 761 12.44 21.01 -15.35
CA LYS A 761 12.73 20.47 -16.71
C LYS A 761 13.93 19.52 -16.74
N VAL A 762 14.96 19.75 -15.92
CA VAL A 762 16.09 18.83 -15.77
C VAL A 762 15.64 17.52 -15.11
N VAL A 763 14.81 17.58 -14.07
CA VAL A 763 14.21 16.37 -13.46
C VAL A 763 13.29 15.64 -14.45
N GLU A 764 12.53 16.36 -15.27
CA GLU A 764 11.66 15.80 -16.31
C GLU A 764 12.47 15.03 -17.38
N THR A 765 13.54 15.63 -17.92
CA THR A 765 14.45 14.92 -18.86
C THR A 765 15.24 13.77 -18.21
N SER A 766 15.56 13.86 -16.92
CA SER A 766 16.14 12.76 -16.13
C SER A 766 15.14 11.62 -15.89
N LEU A 767 13.85 11.94 -15.74
CA LEU A 767 12.76 10.98 -15.64
C LEU A 767 12.53 10.29 -17.00
N ASP A 768 12.43 11.04 -18.09
CA ASP A 768 12.24 10.49 -19.44
C ASP A 768 13.36 9.50 -19.81
N THR A 769 14.61 9.87 -19.54
CA THR A 769 15.77 8.97 -19.76
C THR A 769 15.74 7.75 -18.85
N SER A 770 15.35 7.89 -17.57
CA SER A 770 15.21 6.76 -16.64
C SER A 770 14.03 5.84 -16.99
N GLU A 771 12.92 6.38 -17.53
CA GLU A 771 11.82 5.57 -18.07
C GLU A 771 12.27 4.83 -19.34
N MET A 772 13.06 5.44 -20.23
CA MET A 772 13.64 4.78 -21.41
C MET A 772 14.63 3.66 -21.03
N GLU A 773 15.50 3.87 -20.03
CA GLU A 773 16.35 2.82 -19.46
C GLU A 773 15.51 1.65 -18.92
N LEU A 774 14.45 1.95 -18.16
CA LEU A 774 13.53 0.95 -17.64
C LEU A 774 12.78 0.20 -18.75
N GLU A 775 12.37 0.89 -19.82
CA GLU A 775 11.68 0.25 -20.95
C GLU A 775 12.60 -0.63 -21.80
N THR A 776 13.85 -0.22 -22.04
CA THR A 776 14.86 -1.07 -22.71
C THR A 776 15.18 -2.30 -21.87
N PHE A 777 15.32 -2.16 -20.54
CA PHE A 777 15.47 -3.30 -19.64
C PHE A 777 14.25 -4.25 -19.65
N GLN A 778 13.03 -3.72 -19.72
CA GLN A 778 11.81 -4.55 -19.85
C GLN A 778 11.74 -5.28 -21.21
N TRP A 779 12.34 -4.71 -22.26
CA TRP A 779 12.47 -5.36 -23.56
C TRP A 779 13.54 -6.46 -23.55
N GLU A 780 14.74 -6.23 -23.01
CA GLU A 780 15.78 -7.27 -22.81
C GLU A 780 15.24 -8.45 -21.97
N LYS A 781 14.53 -8.12 -20.89
CA LYS A 781 13.84 -9.09 -20.03
C LYS A 781 12.83 -9.92 -20.82
N GLN A 782 12.07 -9.32 -21.75
CA GLN A 782 11.16 -10.05 -22.62
C GLN A 782 11.91 -10.87 -23.68
N GLN A 783 13.06 -10.41 -24.18
CA GLN A 783 13.91 -11.18 -25.09
C GLN A 783 14.42 -12.47 -24.42
N ARG A 784 15.02 -12.39 -23.22
CA ARG A 784 15.47 -13.59 -22.48
C ARG A 784 14.34 -14.55 -22.10
N LEU A 785 13.11 -14.05 -21.95
CA LEU A 785 11.91 -14.87 -21.77
C LEU A 785 11.36 -15.47 -23.08
N ASN A 786 11.75 -14.94 -24.25
CA ASN A 786 11.42 -15.50 -25.57
C ASN A 786 12.42 -16.61 -25.99
N GLU A 787 13.62 -16.65 -25.40
CA GLU A 787 14.64 -17.69 -25.63
C GLU A 787 14.23 -19.05 -25.05
N LEU A 788 13.22 -19.11 -24.18
CA LEU A 788 12.70 -20.34 -23.59
C LEU A 788 11.74 -21.09 -24.53
N TYR A 789 12.05 -22.35 -24.83
CA TYR A 789 11.22 -23.22 -25.67
C TYR A 789 9.95 -23.70 -24.94
N VAL A 790 8.79 -23.29 -25.46
CA VAL A 790 7.48 -23.69 -24.90
C VAL A 790 6.92 -24.90 -25.66
N VAL A 791 6.85 -26.07 -25.00
CA VAL A 791 6.27 -27.29 -25.60
C VAL A 791 4.75 -27.20 -25.68
N VAL A 792 4.19 -27.26 -26.89
CA VAL A 792 2.75 -27.25 -27.16
C VAL A 792 2.30 -28.58 -27.79
N PRO A 793 1.60 -29.47 -27.06
CA PRO A 793 1.09 -30.71 -27.63
C PRO A 793 -0.14 -30.43 -28.51
N LEU A 794 0.04 -30.51 -29.82
CA LEU A 794 -1.03 -30.44 -30.82
C LEU A 794 -1.51 -31.85 -31.21
N LYS A 795 -2.79 -31.99 -31.55
CA LYS A 795 -3.30 -33.17 -32.25
C LYS A 795 -3.24 -32.94 -33.75
N LEU A 796 -3.15 -34.03 -34.53
CA LEU A 796 -3.03 -33.96 -36.00
C LEU A 796 -4.15 -33.13 -36.67
N HIS A 797 -5.40 -33.25 -36.21
CA HIS A 797 -6.54 -32.46 -36.71
C HIS A 797 -6.55 -30.97 -36.30
N GLN A 798 -5.52 -30.49 -35.59
CA GLN A 798 -5.35 -29.09 -35.23
C GLN A 798 -4.23 -28.42 -36.05
N VAL A 799 -3.61 -29.16 -36.97
CA VAL A 799 -2.56 -28.66 -37.86
C VAL A 799 -3.18 -28.38 -39.22
N GLU A 800 -3.60 -27.12 -39.41
CA GLU A 800 -4.14 -26.62 -40.69
C GLU A 800 -3.02 -26.17 -41.66
N TYR A 801 -1.76 -26.18 -41.21
CA TYR A 801 -0.59 -25.84 -42.02
C TYR A 801 -0.12 -27.04 -42.86
N LEU A 802 -0.51 -27.04 -44.12
CA LEU A 802 -0.12 -28.03 -45.14
C LEU A 802 0.70 -27.33 -46.23
N VAL A 803 1.76 -27.99 -46.70
CA VAL A 803 2.58 -27.53 -47.83
C VAL A 803 2.47 -28.57 -48.93
N ASN A 804 2.03 -28.14 -50.13
CA ASN A 804 1.76 -29.02 -51.27
C ASN A 804 0.76 -30.17 -50.98
N GLY A 805 -0.07 -30.04 -49.95
CA GLY A 805 -1.04 -31.06 -49.52
C GLY A 805 -0.51 -32.07 -48.50
N GLU A 806 0.78 -32.07 -48.20
CA GLU A 806 1.40 -32.91 -47.17
C GLU A 806 1.74 -32.11 -45.91
N MET A 807 2.01 -32.83 -44.82
CA MET A 807 2.45 -32.25 -43.55
C MET A 807 3.97 -32.06 -43.55
N PRO A 808 4.47 -30.83 -43.34
CA PRO A 808 5.91 -30.60 -43.17
C PRO A 808 6.49 -31.39 -41.99
N SER A 809 7.70 -31.92 -42.16
CA SER A 809 8.45 -32.54 -41.06
C SER A 809 9.12 -31.53 -40.12
N ASP A 810 9.23 -30.27 -40.56
CA ASP A 810 9.68 -29.14 -39.75
C ASP A 810 8.61 -28.02 -39.78
N PHE A 811 8.34 -27.45 -38.61
CA PHE A 811 7.38 -26.37 -38.39
C PHE A 811 8.05 -25.04 -38.00
N SER A 812 9.38 -24.92 -38.12
CA SER A 812 10.14 -23.73 -37.71
C SER A 812 9.74 -22.43 -38.42
N GLN A 813 9.07 -22.52 -39.58
CA GLN A 813 8.50 -21.36 -40.30
C GLN A 813 7.00 -21.13 -40.00
N ALA A 814 6.35 -21.99 -39.22
CA ALA A 814 4.91 -21.92 -38.93
C ALA A 814 4.64 -21.18 -37.61
N LEU A 815 3.56 -20.40 -37.57
CA LEU A 815 3.17 -19.59 -36.42
C LEU A 815 1.87 -20.11 -35.79
N VAL A 816 1.96 -20.60 -34.55
CA VAL A 816 0.82 -21.18 -33.81
C VAL A 816 -0.07 -20.08 -33.22
N PHE A 817 -1.25 -19.90 -33.81
CA PHE A 817 -2.32 -19.05 -33.27
C PHE A 817 -3.39 -19.86 -32.52
N THR A 818 -4.17 -19.18 -31.68
CA THR A 818 -5.45 -19.70 -31.17
C THR A 818 -6.58 -19.30 -32.11
N ASN A 819 -7.50 -20.23 -32.42
CA ASN A 819 -8.65 -19.97 -33.31
C ASN A 819 -9.45 -18.73 -32.87
N GLN A 820 -9.64 -18.54 -31.55
CA GLN A 820 -10.31 -17.36 -30.99
C GLN A 820 -9.61 -16.04 -31.34
N SER A 821 -8.28 -15.99 -31.36
CA SER A 821 -7.54 -14.79 -31.76
C SER A 821 -7.56 -14.61 -33.28
N LEU A 822 -7.51 -15.69 -34.07
CA LEU A 822 -7.64 -15.62 -35.53
C LEU A 822 -9.02 -15.10 -35.94
N GLU A 823 -10.10 -15.66 -35.38
CA GLU A 823 -11.47 -15.17 -35.57
C GLU A 823 -11.64 -13.70 -35.15
N TYR A 824 -11.05 -13.31 -34.02
CA TYR A 824 -11.10 -11.92 -33.55
C TYR A 824 -10.40 -10.98 -34.53
N LEU A 825 -9.23 -11.35 -35.07
CA LEU A 825 -8.51 -10.55 -36.06
C LEU A 825 -9.28 -10.45 -37.39
N GLN A 826 -9.92 -11.53 -37.83
CA GLN A 826 -10.79 -11.53 -39.01
C GLN A 826 -12.01 -10.62 -38.82
N LYS A 827 -12.70 -10.71 -37.67
CA LYS A 827 -13.84 -9.83 -37.33
C LYS A 827 -13.39 -8.37 -37.24
N ARG A 828 -12.30 -8.10 -36.51
CA ARG A 828 -11.75 -6.74 -36.35
C ARG A 828 -11.31 -6.10 -37.67
N MET A 829 -10.88 -6.89 -38.66
CA MET A 829 -10.59 -6.38 -40.01
C MET A 829 -11.85 -5.82 -40.71
N VAL A 830 -13.01 -6.47 -40.52
CA VAL A 830 -14.31 -5.98 -41.02
C VAL A 830 -14.79 -4.78 -40.21
N ASP A 831 -14.65 -4.81 -38.89
CA ASP A 831 -15.01 -3.68 -38.01
C ASP A 831 -14.20 -2.43 -38.37
N LEU A 832 -12.88 -2.55 -38.54
CA LEU A 832 -11.99 -1.45 -38.97
C LEU A 832 -12.33 -0.94 -40.38
N HIS A 833 -12.85 -1.79 -41.27
CA HIS A 833 -13.34 -1.34 -42.58
C HIS A 833 -14.58 -0.46 -42.43
N ASN A 834 -15.53 -0.86 -41.58
CA ASN A 834 -16.74 -0.11 -41.29
C ASN A 834 -16.43 1.20 -40.54
N GLU A 835 -15.57 1.17 -39.52
CA GLU A 835 -15.07 2.35 -38.81
C GLU A 835 -14.40 3.34 -39.78
N LYS A 836 -13.59 2.85 -40.72
CA LYS A 836 -12.96 3.67 -41.76
C LYS A 836 -13.97 4.32 -42.73
N ILE A 837 -15.13 3.70 -42.95
CA ILE A 837 -16.23 4.32 -43.71
C ILE A 837 -16.92 5.39 -42.85
N MET A 838 -17.29 5.07 -41.61
CA MET A 838 -17.94 6.00 -40.68
C MET A 838 -17.08 7.25 -40.43
N GLN A 839 -15.78 7.09 -40.19
CA GLN A 839 -14.85 8.21 -39.99
C GLN A 839 -14.67 9.05 -41.26
N ARG A 840 -14.78 8.47 -42.46
CA ARG A 840 -14.83 9.24 -43.72
C ARG A 840 -16.10 10.06 -43.86
N GLU A 841 -17.24 9.60 -43.34
CA GLU A 841 -18.47 10.39 -43.30
C GLU A 841 -18.43 11.50 -42.26
N ILE A 842 -17.88 11.23 -41.06
CA ILE A 842 -17.66 12.24 -40.02
C ILE A 842 -16.72 13.33 -40.55
N TYR A 843 -15.61 12.95 -41.17
CA TYR A 843 -14.67 13.89 -41.79
C TYR A 843 -15.32 14.74 -42.90
N LYS A 844 -16.17 14.16 -43.75
CA LYS A 844 -16.95 14.93 -44.75
C LYS A 844 -17.86 15.96 -44.08
N LYS A 845 -18.66 15.55 -43.08
CA LYS A 845 -19.56 16.43 -42.33
C LYS A 845 -18.80 17.55 -41.63
N ALA A 846 -17.65 17.25 -41.02
CA ALA A 846 -16.77 18.24 -40.42
C ALA A 846 -16.17 19.21 -41.48
N GLN A 847 -15.80 18.71 -42.67
CA GLN A 847 -15.31 19.56 -43.77
C GLN A 847 -16.42 20.45 -44.35
N GLU A 848 -17.67 19.97 -44.40
CA GLU A 848 -18.85 20.74 -44.79
C GLU A 848 -19.17 21.82 -43.76
N GLN A 849 -19.19 21.48 -42.46
CA GLN A 849 -19.32 22.43 -41.35
C GLN A 849 -18.20 23.48 -41.37
N HIS A 850 -16.94 23.10 -41.61
CA HIS A 850 -15.84 24.05 -41.71
C HIS A 850 -16.02 25.01 -42.90
N LYS A 851 -16.45 24.51 -44.08
CA LYS A 851 -16.78 25.36 -45.23
C LYS A 851 -17.91 26.33 -44.91
N GLN A 852 -18.95 25.86 -44.21
CA GLN A 852 -20.07 26.70 -43.78
C GLN A 852 -19.60 27.76 -42.79
N LEU A 853 -18.90 27.41 -41.71
CA LEU A 853 -18.36 28.37 -40.74
C LEU A 853 -17.40 29.40 -41.38
N VAL A 854 -16.67 29.04 -42.42
CA VAL A 854 -15.83 29.98 -43.21
C VAL A 854 -16.66 30.88 -44.13
N GLN A 855 -17.84 30.44 -44.59
CA GLN A 855 -18.82 31.28 -45.30
C GLN A 855 -19.54 32.21 -44.32
N ASP A 856 -20.10 31.67 -43.23
CA ASP A 856 -20.77 32.39 -42.15
C ASP A 856 -19.85 33.48 -41.58
N LYS A 857 -18.57 33.15 -41.30
CA LYS A 857 -17.57 34.15 -40.88
C LYS A 857 -17.42 35.27 -41.91
N LYS A 858 -17.30 34.96 -43.20
CA LYS A 858 -17.18 35.99 -44.25
C LYS A 858 -18.44 36.85 -44.37
N GLU A 859 -19.63 36.26 -44.20
CA GLU A 859 -20.88 37.01 -44.17
C GLU A 859 -20.96 37.91 -42.93
N MET A 860 -20.54 37.44 -41.76
CA MET A 860 -20.44 38.26 -40.55
C MET A 860 -19.40 39.37 -40.69
N ASP A 861 -18.22 39.09 -41.28
CA ASP A 861 -17.19 40.10 -41.60
C ASP A 861 -17.73 41.15 -42.61
N ILE A 862 -18.65 40.79 -43.50
CA ILE A 862 -19.34 41.72 -44.41
C ILE A 862 -20.43 42.51 -43.66
N ASN A 863 -21.23 41.85 -42.82
CA ASN A 863 -22.29 42.50 -42.05
C ASN A 863 -21.74 43.46 -40.99
N ILE A 864 -20.60 43.13 -40.35
CA ILE A 864 -19.85 44.02 -39.46
C ILE A 864 -19.43 45.27 -40.22
N ARG A 865 -18.69 45.14 -41.33
CA ARG A 865 -18.29 46.29 -42.16
C ARG A 865 -19.48 47.12 -42.64
N ARG A 866 -20.57 46.48 -43.05
CA ARG A 866 -21.81 47.15 -43.46
C ARG A 866 -22.52 47.87 -42.30
N LEU A 867 -22.34 47.42 -41.06
CA LEU A 867 -22.81 48.10 -39.85
C LEU A 867 -21.87 49.24 -39.46
N GLU A 868 -20.56 49.07 -39.57
CA GLU A 868 -19.54 50.11 -39.37
C GLU A 868 -19.72 51.26 -40.37
N GLU A 869 -19.95 50.96 -41.65
CA GLU A 869 -20.31 51.92 -42.70
C GLU A 869 -21.61 52.66 -42.40
N LYS A 870 -22.67 51.95 -41.98
CA LYS A 870 -23.95 52.56 -41.59
C LYS A 870 -23.80 53.47 -40.37
N CYS A 871 -23.09 53.02 -39.34
CA CYS A 871 -22.78 53.82 -38.16
C CYS A 871 -21.95 55.05 -38.53
N SER A 872 -20.92 54.89 -39.36
CA SER A 872 -20.09 55.99 -39.88
C SER A 872 -20.92 57.01 -40.66
N HIS A 873 -21.78 56.55 -41.57
CA HIS A 873 -22.69 57.42 -42.33
C HIS A 873 -23.70 58.14 -41.43
N LEU A 874 -24.27 57.46 -40.42
CA LEU A 874 -25.17 58.07 -39.44
C LEU A 874 -24.47 59.09 -38.55
N MET A 875 -23.21 58.83 -38.15
CA MET A 875 -22.38 59.78 -37.39
C MET A 875 -22.03 61.00 -38.25
N MET A 876 -21.57 60.81 -39.49
CA MET A 876 -21.35 61.91 -40.44
C MET A 876 -22.61 62.74 -40.67
N LYS A 877 -23.78 62.09 -40.85
CA LYS A 877 -25.07 62.78 -41.08
C LYS A 877 -25.58 63.53 -39.84
N LYS A 878 -25.24 63.09 -38.62
CA LYS A 878 -25.72 63.68 -37.35
C LYS A 878 -24.75 64.70 -36.74
N PHE A 879 -23.44 64.54 -36.97
CA PHE A 879 -22.39 65.32 -36.32
C PHE A 879 -21.40 66.00 -37.29
N GLY A 880 -21.54 65.79 -38.60
CA GLY A 880 -20.65 66.36 -39.64
C GLY A 880 -19.25 65.73 -39.72
N ARG A 881 -18.89 64.88 -38.75
CA ARG A 881 -17.60 64.20 -38.60
C ARG A 881 -17.81 62.83 -37.95
N LEU A 882 -16.83 61.93 -38.07
CA LEU A 882 -16.77 60.74 -37.22
C LEU A 882 -16.44 61.16 -35.79
N VAL A 883 -17.10 60.56 -34.80
CA VAL A 883 -16.90 60.84 -33.37
C VAL A 883 -16.99 59.54 -32.60
N ASP A 884 -16.14 59.36 -31.59
CA ASP A 884 -16.30 58.29 -30.61
C ASP A 884 -17.62 58.47 -29.85
N PHE A 885 -18.55 57.53 -30.06
CA PHE A 885 -19.88 57.56 -29.47
C PHE A 885 -19.86 57.18 -27.98
N GLU A 886 -18.91 56.36 -27.52
CA GLU A 886 -18.76 56.00 -26.11
C GLU A 886 -18.26 57.23 -25.33
N ALA A 887 -17.25 57.93 -25.86
CA ALA A 887 -16.79 59.20 -25.30
C ALA A 887 -17.88 60.28 -25.29
N VAL A 888 -18.65 60.45 -26.38
CA VAL A 888 -19.78 61.41 -26.39
C VAL A 888 -20.86 61.03 -25.38
N GLN A 889 -21.20 59.74 -25.28
CA GLN A 889 -22.23 59.26 -24.36
C GLN A 889 -21.79 59.34 -22.89
N ALA A 890 -20.50 59.30 -22.59
CA ALA A 890 -19.96 59.56 -21.25
C ALA A 890 -20.00 61.05 -20.86
N HIS A 891 -19.93 61.97 -21.82
CA HIS A 891 -19.86 63.43 -21.61
C HIS A 891 -21.15 64.19 -21.95
N SER A 892 -22.25 63.50 -22.27
CA SER A 892 -23.46 64.13 -22.85
C SER A 892 -24.28 64.99 -21.87
N VAL A 893 -23.82 65.17 -20.63
CA VAL A 893 -24.38 66.10 -19.65
C VAL A 893 -23.23 66.73 -18.87
N ASN A 894 -23.13 68.06 -18.89
CA ASN A 894 -22.20 68.78 -18.02
C ASN A 894 -22.85 69.01 -16.64
N ILE A 895 -22.86 67.97 -15.80
CA ILE A 895 -23.51 67.99 -14.47
C ILE A 895 -23.01 69.16 -13.62
N ARG A 896 -21.70 69.48 -13.68
CA ARG A 896 -21.11 70.64 -12.98
C ARG A 896 -21.73 71.97 -13.40
N MET A 897 -22.17 72.12 -14.65
CA MET A 897 -22.82 73.35 -15.11
C MET A 897 -24.20 73.54 -14.47
N GLU A 898 -25.02 72.48 -14.39
CA GLU A 898 -26.33 72.55 -13.71
C GLU A 898 -26.15 72.76 -12.19
N GLU A 899 -25.15 72.12 -11.57
CA GLU A 899 -24.79 72.33 -10.16
C GLU A 899 -24.33 73.77 -9.89
N LEU A 900 -23.52 74.36 -10.79
CA LEU A 900 -23.07 75.76 -10.69
C LEU A 900 -24.22 76.75 -10.92
N GLU A 901 -25.15 76.51 -11.86
CA GLU A 901 -26.37 77.32 -11.99
C GLU A 901 -27.18 77.36 -10.69
N VAL A 902 -27.29 76.22 -10.00
CA VAL A 902 -28.03 76.13 -8.74
C VAL A 902 -27.30 76.87 -7.62
N GLN A 903 -25.97 76.75 -7.51
CA GLN A 903 -25.17 77.53 -6.55
C GLN A 903 -25.21 79.04 -6.84
N ILE A 904 -25.32 79.45 -8.10
CA ILE A 904 -25.53 80.86 -8.49
C ILE A 904 -26.92 81.31 -8.03
N MET A 905 -27.98 80.56 -8.34
CA MET A 905 -29.35 80.86 -7.90
C MET A 905 -29.50 80.93 -6.36
N GLU A 906 -28.76 80.09 -5.62
CA GLU A 906 -28.75 80.14 -4.16
C GLU A 906 -28.08 81.41 -3.64
N LYS A 907 -26.95 81.83 -4.24
CA LYS A 907 -26.29 83.10 -3.89
C LYS A 907 -27.11 84.31 -4.30
N GLU A 908 -27.72 84.30 -5.48
CA GLU A 908 -28.66 85.33 -5.94
C GLU A 908 -29.85 85.46 -5.00
N TYR A 909 -30.37 84.35 -4.47
CA TYR A 909 -31.45 84.37 -3.48
C TYR A 909 -31.00 84.99 -2.15
N VAL A 910 -29.81 84.64 -1.63
CA VAL A 910 -29.24 85.29 -0.43
C VAL A 910 -29.03 86.79 -0.66
N HIS A 911 -28.39 87.17 -1.77
CA HIS A 911 -28.19 88.57 -2.12
C HIS A 911 -29.49 89.34 -2.35
N SER A 912 -30.58 88.68 -2.79
CA SER A 912 -31.90 89.31 -2.89
C SER A 912 -32.55 89.58 -1.53
N GLN A 913 -32.27 88.76 -0.50
CA GLN A 913 -32.70 89.03 0.87
C GLN A 913 -31.90 90.19 1.47
N GLU A 914 -30.57 90.16 1.31
CA GLU A 914 -29.70 91.27 1.70
C GLU A 914 -30.14 92.60 1.04
N LEU A 915 -30.51 92.57 -0.25
CA LEU A 915 -31.01 93.76 -0.95
C LEU A 915 -32.32 94.30 -0.37
N GLN A 916 -33.25 93.42 0.02
CA GLN A 916 -34.51 93.84 0.65
C GLN A 916 -34.27 94.52 2.01
N GLU A 917 -33.35 94.01 2.83
CA GLU A 917 -32.95 94.66 4.09
C GLU A 917 -32.35 96.05 3.85
N TRP A 918 -31.60 96.24 2.76
CA TRP A 918 -31.08 97.55 2.36
C TRP A 918 -32.18 98.49 1.80
N GLU A 919 -33.14 97.97 1.04
CA GLU A 919 -34.25 98.77 0.49
C GLU A 919 -35.16 99.30 1.60
N GLU A 920 -35.51 98.50 2.61
CA GLU A 920 -36.26 98.97 3.80
C GLU A 920 -35.50 100.09 4.53
N ARG A 921 -34.19 99.92 4.72
CA ARG A 921 -33.30 100.94 5.33
C ARG A 921 -33.26 102.25 4.55
N ILE A 922 -33.27 102.18 3.21
CA ILE A 922 -33.33 103.35 2.33
C ILE A 922 -34.71 104.02 2.41
N LEU A 923 -35.79 103.24 2.58
CA LEU A 923 -37.15 103.74 2.71
C LEU A 923 -37.32 104.54 4.00
N ASP A 924 -36.81 104.04 5.13
CA ASP A 924 -36.78 104.77 6.41
C ASP A 924 -36.02 106.09 6.32
N LEU A 925 -34.82 106.09 5.73
CA LEU A 925 -34.03 107.31 5.52
C LEU A 925 -34.76 108.33 4.62
N ARG A 926 -35.49 107.86 3.59
CA ARG A 926 -36.35 108.71 2.76
C ARG A 926 -37.52 109.31 3.54
N GLN A 927 -38.13 108.57 4.49
CA GLN A 927 -39.18 109.13 5.36
C GLN A 927 -38.63 110.22 6.29
N GLN A 928 -37.43 110.04 6.85
CA GLN A 928 -36.77 111.05 7.68
C GLN A 928 -36.51 112.35 6.89
N LEU A 929 -35.96 112.22 5.67
CA LEU A 929 -35.70 113.35 4.79
C LEU A 929 -37.00 114.06 4.35
N MET A 930 -38.09 113.31 4.14
CA MET A 930 -39.41 113.89 3.86
C MET A 930 -39.97 114.70 5.04
N LYS A 931 -39.79 114.27 6.30
CA LYS A 931 -40.19 115.04 7.49
C LYS A 931 -39.46 116.39 7.53
N LEU A 932 -38.13 116.37 7.44
CA LEU A 932 -37.30 117.59 7.43
C LEU A 932 -37.67 118.55 6.30
N THR A 933 -38.01 118.02 5.12
CA THR A 933 -38.44 118.82 3.96
C THR A 933 -39.79 119.52 4.21
N LYS A 934 -40.75 118.81 4.83
CA LYS A 934 -42.06 119.39 5.23
C LYS A 934 -41.89 120.48 6.30
N GLU A 935 -41.03 120.28 7.28
CA GLU A 935 -40.71 121.29 8.31
C GLU A 935 -40.09 122.55 7.71
N ASN A 936 -39.15 122.41 6.77
CA ASN A 936 -38.52 123.55 6.10
C ASN A 936 -39.54 124.32 5.22
N THR A 937 -40.45 123.59 4.57
CA THR A 937 -41.56 124.19 3.79
C THR A 937 -42.53 124.96 4.70
N SER A 938 -42.82 124.44 5.89
CA SER A 938 -43.65 125.14 6.89
C SER A 938 -43.00 126.46 7.36
N LYS A 939 -41.69 126.46 7.61
CA LYS A 939 -40.93 127.68 7.95
C LYS A 939 -40.96 128.73 6.82
N LEU A 940 -40.86 128.31 5.56
CA LEU A 940 -41.07 129.20 4.40
C LEU A 940 -42.49 129.78 4.34
N GLN A 941 -43.51 129.00 4.68
CA GLN A 941 -44.91 129.46 4.77
C GLN A 941 -45.20 130.36 5.99
N GLN A 942 -44.33 130.36 7.01
CA GLN A 942 -44.34 131.36 8.07
C GLN A 942 -43.66 132.66 7.61
N LEU A 943 -42.47 132.56 7.00
CA LEU A 943 -41.72 133.69 6.45
C LEU A 943 -42.57 134.52 5.46
N ASN A 944 -43.27 133.85 4.54
CA ASN A 944 -44.09 134.52 3.52
C ASN A 944 -45.31 135.25 4.14
N ARG A 945 -45.82 134.81 5.30
CA ARG A 945 -46.86 135.52 6.05
C ARG A 945 -46.33 136.84 6.63
N PHE A 946 -45.15 136.82 7.25
CA PHE A 946 -44.53 138.04 7.76
C PHE A 946 -44.19 139.06 6.65
N CYS A 947 -43.86 138.59 5.43
CA CYS A 947 -43.70 139.48 4.28
C CYS A 947 -45.00 140.22 3.89
N LEU A 948 -46.15 139.52 3.92
CA LEU A 948 -47.46 140.13 3.64
C LEU A 948 -47.88 141.12 4.73
N GLU A 949 -47.65 140.80 6.00
CA GLU A 949 -47.89 141.72 7.12
C GLU A 949 -47.04 142.99 7.02
N LYS A 950 -45.75 142.87 6.62
CA LYS A 950 -44.89 144.02 6.35
C LYS A 950 -45.45 144.92 5.25
N GLN A 951 -45.92 144.37 4.13
CA GLN A 951 -46.51 145.15 3.04
C GLN A 951 -47.82 145.86 3.46
N GLN A 952 -48.61 145.26 4.34
CA GLN A 952 -49.80 145.90 4.94
C GLN A 952 -49.47 147.02 5.95
N LEU A 953 -48.24 147.09 6.47
CA LEU A 953 -47.77 148.20 7.29
C LEU A 953 -47.16 149.32 6.44
N GLU A 954 -46.39 148.98 5.40
CA GLU A 954 -45.81 149.96 4.46
C GLU A 954 -46.92 150.75 3.73
N THR A 955 -47.96 150.07 3.23
CA THR A 955 -49.11 150.73 2.59
C THR A 955 -49.89 151.66 3.52
N LYS A 956 -49.99 151.35 4.82
CA LYS A 956 -50.59 152.25 5.81
C LYS A 956 -49.71 153.48 6.07
N LEU A 957 -48.39 153.31 6.07
CA LEU A 957 -47.44 154.39 6.31
C LEU A 957 -47.44 155.42 5.17
N ASP A 958 -47.54 154.99 3.91
CA ASP A 958 -47.65 155.92 2.78
C ASP A 958 -49.02 156.61 2.69
N SER A 959 -50.10 156.01 3.20
CA SER A 959 -51.41 156.69 3.29
C SER A 959 -51.39 157.92 4.23
N LEU A 960 -50.49 157.96 5.22
CA LEU A 960 -50.34 159.07 6.16
C LEU A 960 -49.43 160.22 5.68
N LYS A 961 -48.79 160.10 4.51
CA LYS A 961 -47.87 161.13 3.99
C LYS A 961 -48.50 162.15 3.04
N ASN A 962 -49.72 161.91 2.56
CA ASN A 962 -50.29 162.67 1.43
C ASN A 962 -51.22 163.85 1.83
N ASP A 963 -51.53 164.02 3.13
CA ASP A 963 -52.58 164.94 3.60
C ASP A 963 -52.14 166.40 3.84
N LEU A 964 -50.86 166.76 3.68
CA LEU A 964 -50.40 168.17 3.79
C LEU A 964 -49.36 168.53 2.72
N GLY A 965 -49.71 169.40 1.77
CA GLY A 965 -48.74 170.08 0.90
C GLY A 965 -49.16 170.31 -0.56
N VAL A 966 -50.30 170.96 -0.83
CA VAL A 966 -50.74 171.32 -2.19
C VAL A 966 -50.80 172.83 -2.37
N GLU A 967 -49.77 173.43 -2.96
CA GLU A 967 -49.84 174.70 -3.74
C GLU A 967 -48.50 175.01 -4.47
N PHE A 968 -48.57 175.67 -5.65
CA PHE A 968 -47.46 176.12 -6.55
C PHE A 968 -46.37 175.08 -6.94
N GLN A 969 -46.37 174.40 -8.11
CA GLN A 969 -46.46 174.78 -9.55
C GLN A 969 -45.19 175.39 -10.22
N GLY A 970 -44.83 174.83 -11.40
CA GLY A 970 -44.67 175.66 -12.61
C GLY A 970 -43.31 175.78 -13.32
N THR A 971 -42.90 174.76 -14.10
CA THR A 971 -41.95 174.82 -15.26
C THR A 971 -40.54 175.43 -15.12
N ARG A 972 -39.56 174.88 -15.87
CA ARG A 972 -38.50 175.70 -16.49
C ARG A 972 -37.84 175.06 -17.72
N THR A 973 -37.76 175.83 -18.80
CA THR A 973 -37.12 175.47 -20.08
C THR A 973 -35.63 175.85 -20.12
N THR A 974 -34.98 175.85 -18.95
CA THR A 974 -33.56 176.20 -18.77
C THR A 974 -32.62 175.07 -19.19
N ASP A 975 -32.99 173.83 -18.90
CA ASP A 975 -32.01 172.75 -18.77
C ASP A 975 -31.49 172.25 -20.12
N ILE A 976 -32.23 172.48 -21.20
CA ILE A 976 -31.74 172.27 -22.57
C ILE A 976 -30.66 173.31 -22.94
N LYS A 977 -30.76 174.55 -22.43
CA LYS A 977 -29.73 175.58 -22.56
C LYS A 977 -28.58 175.39 -21.58
N GLU A 978 -28.84 174.87 -20.37
CA GLU A 978 -27.80 174.45 -19.42
C GLU A 978 -27.00 173.27 -19.98
N LYS A 979 -27.65 172.26 -20.59
CA LYS A 979 -26.97 171.13 -21.24
C LYS A 979 -26.11 171.56 -22.42
N ALA A 980 -26.61 172.46 -23.28
CA ALA A 980 -25.80 173.08 -24.34
C ALA A 980 -24.65 173.95 -23.80
N ARG A 981 -24.86 174.67 -22.68
CA ARG A 981 -23.79 175.37 -21.94
C ARG A 981 -22.80 174.41 -21.29
N LEU A 982 -23.23 173.23 -20.85
CA LEU A 982 -22.38 172.20 -20.22
C LEU A 982 -21.57 171.43 -21.27
N GLU A 983 -22.11 171.15 -22.45
CA GLU A 983 -21.33 170.63 -23.58
C GLU A 983 -20.33 171.68 -24.12
N SER A 984 -20.74 172.95 -24.17
CA SER A 984 -19.84 174.06 -24.50
C SER A 984 -18.76 174.26 -23.44
N ARG A 985 -19.13 174.19 -22.15
CA ARG A 985 -18.18 174.20 -21.02
C ARG A 985 -17.30 172.96 -21.02
N LEU A 986 -17.77 171.77 -21.39
CA LEU A 986 -16.92 170.57 -21.51
C LEU A 986 -15.91 170.72 -22.65
N LYS A 987 -16.30 171.27 -23.81
CA LYS A 987 -15.35 171.60 -24.87
C LYS A 987 -14.36 172.70 -24.46
N HIS A 988 -14.79 173.67 -23.65
CA HIS A 988 -13.88 174.67 -23.08
C HIS A 988 -13.00 174.11 -21.96
N MET A 989 -13.50 173.22 -21.11
CA MET A 989 -12.77 172.55 -20.04
C MET A 989 -11.79 171.53 -20.59
N ALA A 990 -12.07 170.89 -21.73
CA ALA A 990 -11.11 170.05 -22.45
C ALA A 990 -9.93 170.87 -23.00
N ARG A 991 -10.21 172.06 -23.56
CA ARG A 991 -9.16 173.01 -23.97
C ARG A 991 -8.40 173.58 -22.77
N ASN A 992 -9.12 173.97 -21.71
CA ASN A 992 -8.52 174.47 -20.48
C ASN A 992 -7.77 173.37 -19.71
N THR A 993 -8.06 172.07 -19.88
CA THR A 993 -7.24 170.97 -19.29
C THR A 993 -6.08 170.53 -20.18
N ALA A 994 -6.04 170.96 -21.45
CA ALA A 994 -4.79 170.99 -22.22
C ALA A 994 -3.90 172.16 -21.72
N LEU A 995 -4.45 173.37 -21.64
CA LEU A 995 -3.72 174.55 -21.13
C LEU A 995 -3.33 174.42 -19.65
N LEU A 996 -4.17 173.84 -18.78
CA LEU A 996 -3.80 173.53 -17.39
C LEU A 996 -2.86 172.32 -17.28
N ARG A 997 -2.60 171.57 -18.35
CA ARG A 997 -1.45 170.64 -18.40
C ARG A 997 -0.15 171.36 -18.77
N GLU A 998 -0.22 172.45 -19.53
CA GLU A 998 0.90 173.39 -19.69
C GLU A 998 1.12 174.19 -18.39
N GLU A 999 0.06 174.57 -17.66
CA GLU A 999 0.14 175.35 -16.42
C GLU A 999 0.38 174.53 -15.15
N ILE A 1000 0.08 173.23 -15.08
CA ILE A 1000 0.47 172.37 -13.94
C ILE A 1000 1.92 171.85 -14.07
N ASN A 1001 2.50 171.89 -15.28
CA ASN A 1001 3.96 171.96 -15.42
C ASN A 1001 4.54 173.28 -14.84
N LEU A 1002 3.70 174.30 -14.62
CA LEU A 1002 3.97 175.54 -13.88
C LEU A 1002 3.34 175.56 -12.47
N LEU A 1003 3.46 174.42 -11.77
CA LEU A 1003 3.78 174.31 -10.33
C LEU A 1003 2.63 174.10 -9.30
N SER A 1004 2.85 173.06 -8.48
CA SER A 1004 2.78 173.07 -6.99
C SER A 1004 1.50 172.74 -6.19
N ARG A 1005 1.70 171.76 -5.26
CA ARG A 1005 1.19 171.64 -3.86
C ARG A 1005 -0.24 171.10 -3.52
N LYS A 1006 -0.27 169.86 -2.97
CA LYS A 1006 -0.97 169.39 -1.73
C LYS A 1006 -2.51 169.29 -1.68
N ASP A 1007 -3.21 168.54 -0.80
CA ASP A 1007 -3.01 167.29 0.02
C ASP A 1007 -4.38 166.85 0.66
N GLY A 1008 -4.69 165.53 0.81
CA GLY A 1008 -5.41 164.97 2.01
C GLY A 1008 -6.90 164.49 2.05
N CYS A 1009 -7.15 163.35 2.74
CA CYS A 1009 -8.27 162.97 3.66
C CYS A 1009 -9.73 162.64 3.14
N LEU A 1010 -10.64 161.86 3.81
CA LEU A 1010 -10.66 160.88 4.97
C LEU A 1010 -12.04 160.12 5.11
N ARG A 1011 -12.17 159.07 5.98
CA ARG A 1011 -13.29 158.67 6.93
C ARG A 1011 -13.22 157.16 7.40
N GLU A 1012 -14.22 156.67 8.17
CA GLU A 1012 -14.33 155.51 9.13
C GLU A 1012 -15.85 155.08 9.27
N GLU A 1013 -16.43 154.07 9.97
CA GLU A 1013 -16.14 152.89 10.88
C GLU A 1013 -17.48 152.04 11.07
N LEU A 1014 -17.84 151.06 11.96
CA LEU A 1014 -17.31 150.28 13.15
C LEU A 1014 -18.20 149.01 13.50
N ALA A 1015 -17.76 148.18 14.49
CA ALA A 1015 -18.53 147.36 15.49
C ALA A 1015 -19.26 146.00 15.13
N LEU A 1016 -19.91 145.28 16.10
CA LEU A 1016 -19.33 144.29 17.05
C LEU A 1016 -20.36 143.42 17.88
N LEU A 1017 -19.89 142.34 18.57
CA LEU A 1017 -20.45 141.64 19.79
C LEU A 1017 -21.71 140.70 19.69
N SER A 1018 -22.00 139.67 20.53
CA SER A 1018 -21.36 139.01 21.73
C SER A 1018 -21.82 137.52 21.97
N ARG A 1019 -21.56 136.96 23.18
CA ARG A 1019 -21.72 135.54 23.68
C ARG A 1019 -22.76 135.44 24.85
N LYS A 1020 -23.12 134.33 25.54
CA LYS A 1020 -22.82 132.86 25.56
C LYS A 1020 -23.90 132.08 26.41
N ASP A 1021 -23.87 130.73 26.41
CA ASP A 1021 -24.32 129.69 27.40
C ASP A 1021 -25.61 129.81 28.28
N GLY A 1022 -26.32 128.68 28.54
CA GLY A 1022 -26.74 128.33 29.93
C GLY A 1022 -28.16 127.79 30.31
N CYS A 1023 -28.40 126.48 30.19
CA CYS A 1023 -28.95 125.53 31.21
C CYS A 1023 -30.40 125.54 31.82
N LEU A 1024 -30.79 124.34 32.32
CA LEU A 1024 -31.91 123.92 33.23
C LEU A 1024 -33.36 123.95 32.67
N PHE A 1025 -34.32 123.07 33.04
CA PHE A 1025 -34.49 122.03 34.12
C PHE A 1025 -35.40 120.85 33.57
N LEU A 1026 -36.03 119.86 34.27
CA LEU A 1026 -36.30 119.52 35.69
C LEU A 1026 -36.30 117.98 35.98
N GLN A 1027 -37.44 117.32 36.32
CA GLN A 1027 -37.61 115.96 36.94
C GLN A 1027 -39.12 115.54 36.98
N PRO A 1028 -39.61 114.45 37.62
CA PRO A 1028 -39.03 113.12 38.00
C PRO A 1028 -39.99 111.87 37.79
N LEU A 1029 -39.48 110.62 37.93
CA LEU A 1029 -39.99 109.51 38.80
C LEU A 1029 -39.38 108.10 38.48
N SER A 1030 -39.60 107.13 39.40
CA SER A 1030 -39.02 105.77 39.52
C SER A 1030 -40.09 104.78 40.10
N PRO A 1031 -39.86 103.53 40.61
CA PRO A 1031 -38.63 102.71 40.82
C PRO A 1031 -38.76 101.14 40.62
N GLN A 1032 -37.77 100.35 41.11
CA GLN A 1032 -37.78 98.90 41.53
C GLN A 1032 -37.91 97.79 40.46
N ASP A 1033 -37.43 96.53 40.61
CA ASP A 1033 -36.41 95.86 41.50
C ASP A 1033 -36.03 94.44 40.98
N SER A 1034 -34.94 93.84 41.53
CA SER A 1034 -34.62 92.38 41.72
C SER A 1034 -34.62 91.37 40.53
N GLU A 1035 -34.28 90.06 40.69
CA GLU A 1035 -33.00 89.39 41.08
C GLU A 1035 -33.06 87.86 40.76
N THR A 1036 -32.15 87.32 39.91
CA THR A 1036 -31.72 85.87 39.90
C THR A 1036 -32.82 84.79 39.65
N PRO A 1037 -32.60 83.43 39.75
CA PRO A 1037 -31.37 82.61 39.84
C PRO A 1037 -31.31 81.41 38.83
N THR A 1038 -30.53 80.38 39.21
CA THR A 1038 -30.27 79.03 38.64
C THR A 1038 -31.48 78.22 38.13
N GLU A 1039 -31.28 77.22 37.24
CA GLU A 1039 -31.21 75.79 37.65
C GLU A 1039 -30.43 74.82 36.72
N THR A 1040 -30.31 73.55 37.15
CA THR A 1040 -29.26 72.55 36.84
C THR A 1040 -29.61 71.43 35.83
N PHE A 1041 -28.56 70.66 35.43
CA PHE A 1041 -28.48 69.19 35.13
C PHE A 1041 -29.73 68.30 35.39
N PRO A 1042 -29.94 67.14 34.68
CA PRO A 1042 -28.91 66.13 34.36
C PRO A 1042 -29.10 65.35 32.99
N VAL A 1043 -28.07 64.74 32.38
CA VAL A 1043 -27.54 63.33 32.46
C VAL A 1043 -28.41 62.19 31.88
N LEU A 1044 -27.73 61.27 31.16
CA LEU A 1044 -28.06 59.87 30.77
C LEU A 1044 -28.92 59.55 29.52
N THR A 1045 -28.52 58.42 28.95
CA THR A 1045 -29.13 57.51 27.95
C THR A 1045 -30.54 57.04 28.33
N PRO A 1046 -31.38 56.60 27.37
CA PRO A 1046 -31.18 55.28 26.73
C PRO A 1046 -30.33 55.27 25.45
#